data_AF-A0A540WYT8-F1
#
_entry.id   AF-A0A540WYT8-F1
#
_cell.length_a   1.000
_cell.length_b   1.000
_cell.length_c   1.000
_cell.angle_alpha   90.00
_cell.angle_beta   90.00
_cell.angle_gamma   90.00
#
_symmetry.space_group_name_H-M   'P 1'
#
loop_
_entity.id
_entity.type
_entity.pdbx_description
1 polymer ?
#
loop_
_entity_poly.entity_id
_entity_poly.type
_entity_poly.pdbx_seq_one_letter_code
_entity_poly.pdbx_strand_id
1 'polypeptide(L)'
;MLALLATGTRAAAARTPPPPLILGSSQSQSVVPSRGTARLVVRARDPQGGRINFTWTATMGELSTQLNGEDSSEITWTAPDCIIPGSAPVKVTVTNAQGLSSEVDFSFQVGPTLNDDHQPPFAEGQFQSLDNVSLLSNSALNYPEPLLSVFGGELMMFASDVELSLSFLSTDALASHSLGWMYYDDLIARGYVDTRGTPEYSGDDFLSDANNNGITDLHEDIYNLAPPSGFHASRPYIGTTRRCSQPFLSVNGFLSQPELAMDRTCNPVFSPDVLLADARPGQTNNLIPVDVVGALAVAQTPSTGFSDGGLFARIPNLLEPAAPANANMGLGHLAFLLTDDDPNRTTFKQLGPVQDRSESFEDGLPDYDTSAYTPDGVLRTTNPDPGITPADRTVKLGRIQAGREIVFFLVTYYDATHDPNGDGTVYPCLMKAIDGRCSLHLKTSTSVFFSKPGWNLDQDARGTSPVAQYNLGCARDPRCNPIRPMDYTCPDASTSQPLCGWLQETSHDLLGTPAYGNLVLPKARSWVPRVSNGNMPHFQVQAVTTSPGSWILGIEDLNGGGDRDFTNVVLLLQATRVPGNVRSNVISPALDGQCAISRLRVRKTDWAPLECQQSASTFGIAYAVASDCNVCANGSCQTNPAPTWLNVPFEPGQNEAVMSLPPSGGSQLCWKARLTHPNFWCPLVISNVDIGYELGFTPLSPVPATH
;
A
#
# COMPACT_ATOMS: atom_id res chain seq x y z
N MET A 1 -35.67 10.34 118.34
CA MET A 1 -35.82 11.76 118.70
C MET A 1 -35.40 12.58 117.48
N LEU A 2 -36.15 13.65 117.20
CA LEU A 2 -36.18 14.50 116.02
C LEU A 2 -34.84 15.16 115.58
N ALA A 3 -34.88 15.73 114.36
CA ALA A 3 -34.11 16.89 113.83
C ALA A 3 -32.96 16.54 112.85
N LEU A 4 -32.73 17.23 111.73
CA LEU A 4 -33.34 18.40 111.08
C LEU A 4 -32.91 18.40 109.59
N LEU A 5 -33.78 18.87 108.70
CA LEU A 5 -33.46 19.18 107.29
C LEU A 5 -32.46 20.35 107.21
N ALA A 6 -31.46 20.25 106.33
CA ALA A 6 -30.66 21.38 105.88
C ALA A 6 -30.67 21.40 104.34
N THR A 7 -31.25 22.46 103.79
CA THR A 7 -31.29 22.79 102.37
C THR A 7 -29.97 23.43 101.95
N GLY A 8 -29.19 22.74 101.11
CA GLY A 8 -27.99 23.28 100.47
C GLY A 8 -28.30 23.79 99.06
N THR A 9 -28.09 25.09 98.84
CA THR A 9 -28.14 25.78 97.55
C THR A 9 -26.92 25.41 96.69
N ARG A 10 -27.15 24.88 95.48
CA ARG A 10 -26.10 24.67 94.46
C ARG A 10 -25.97 25.91 93.59
N ALA A 11 -24.75 26.45 93.50
CA ALA A 11 -24.35 27.42 92.48
C ALA A 11 -24.46 26.78 91.09
N ALA A 12 -25.18 27.43 90.17
CA ALA A 12 -25.26 27.04 88.77
C ALA A 12 -24.05 27.59 88.01
N ALA A 13 -23.29 26.71 87.35
CA ALA A 13 -22.26 27.09 86.40
C ALA A 13 -22.88 27.81 85.19
N ALA A 14 -22.28 28.93 84.76
CA ALA A 14 -22.69 29.63 83.55
C ALA A 14 -22.51 28.72 82.32
N ARG A 15 -23.62 28.43 81.63
CA ARG A 15 -23.65 27.57 80.44
C ARG A 15 -23.20 28.41 79.24
N THR A 16 -22.08 28.08 78.63
CA THR A 16 -21.64 28.69 77.37
C THR A 16 -22.72 28.48 76.29
N PRO A 17 -23.09 29.51 75.50
CA PRO A 17 -24.09 29.37 74.45
C PRO A 17 -23.63 28.32 73.41
N PRO A 18 -24.53 27.46 72.90
CA PRO A 18 -24.19 26.48 71.88
C PRO A 18 -24.13 27.13 70.49
N PRO A 19 -23.35 26.58 69.54
CA PRO A 19 -23.41 26.98 68.13
C PRO A 19 -24.75 26.56 67.49
N PRO A 20 -25.08 27.07 66.28
CA PRO A 20 -26.22 26.60 65.50
C PRO A 20 -26.26 25.09 65.33
N LEU A 21 -27.44 24.48 65.42
CA LEU A 21 -27.65 23.06 65.14
C LEU A 21 -27.99 22.86 63.66
N ILE A 22 -27.18 22.08 62.94
CA ILE A 22 -27.51 21.61 61.59
C ILE A 22 -28.61 20.55 61.70
N LEU A 23 -29.74 20.80 61.06
CA LEU A 23 -30.90 19.91 61.02
C LEU A 23 -30.83 18.93 59.85
N GLY A 24 -30.17 19.33 58.78
CA GLY A 24 -29.92 18.48 57.62
C GLY A 24 -29.20 19.24 56.51
N SER A 25 -28.53 18.49 55.65
CA SER A 25 -27.91 18.99 54.43
C SER A 25 -28.19 18.02 53.30
N SER A 26 -28.30 18.53 52.07
CA SER A 26 -28.46 17.70 50.88
C SER A 26 -27.78 18.33 49.68
N GLN A 27 -27.34 17.48 48.76
CA GLN A 27 -26.85 17.84 47.44
C GLN A 27 -27.65 17.09 46.39
N SER A 28 -27.92 17.72 45.24
CA SER A 28 -28.70 17.08 44.16
C SER A 28 -27.97 15.90 43.53
N GLN A 29 -26.64 15.90 43.55
CA GLN A 29 -25.78 14.83 43.04
C GLN A 29 -24.38 14.90 43.68
N SER A 30 -23.72 13.76 43.80
CA SER A 30 -22.34 13.63 44.31
C SER A 30 -21.32 13.35 43.20
N VAL A 31 -21.77 12.94 42.01
CA VAL A 31 -20.97 12.82 40.80
C VAL A 31 -21.46 13.87 39.82
N VAL A 32 -20.58 14.77 39.39
CA VAL A 32 -20.91 15.92 38.54
C VAL A 32 -20.02 15.85 37.29
N PRO A 33 -20.58 15.89 36.07
CA PRO A 33 -19.77 16.01 34.86
C PRO A 33 -18.89 17.27 34.89
N SER A 34 -17.80 17.29 34.13
CA SER A 34 -17.01 18.51 33.94
C SER A 34 -17.92 19.68 33.56
N ARG A 35 -17.79 20.82 34.28
CA ARG A 35 -18.63 22.03 34.08
C ARG A 35 -20.13 21.84 34.33
N GLY A 36 -20.53 20.72 34.93
CA GLY A 36 -21.89 20.47 35.39
C GLY A 36 -22.23 21.22 36.68
N THR A 37 -23.50 21.19 37.08
CA THR A 37 -24.00 21.94 38.24
C THR A 37 -24.63 21.03 39.30
N ALA A 38 -24.42 21.30 40.59
CA ALA A 38 -25.12 20.65 41.69
C ALA A 38 -25.80 21.68 42.61
N ARG A 39 -27.04 21.40 43.00
CA ARG A 39 -27.81 22.22 43.94
C ARG A 39 -27.58 21.73 45.37
N LEU A 40 -27.23 22.65 46.25
CA LEU A 40 -26.91 22.39 47.66
C LEU A 40 -27.93 23.06 48.56
N VAL A 41 -28.38 22.36 49.59
CA VAL A 41 -29.33 22.87 50.58
C VAL A 41 -28.84 22.53 51.99
N VAL A 42 -28.92 23.50 52.90
CA VAL A 42 -28.70 23.29 54.33
C VAL A 42 -29.90 23.80 55.12
N ARG A 43 -30.26 23.08 56.19
CA ARG A 43 -31.23 23.51 57.20
C ARG A 43 -30.55 23.56 58.55
N ALA A 44 -30.78 24.64 59.29
CA ALA A 44 -30.18 24.84 60.60
C ALA A 44 -31.10 25.68 61.50
N ARG A 45 -30.86 25.62 62.81
CA ARG A 45 -31.51 26.51 63.79
C ARG A 45 -30.56 26.86 64.91
N ASP A 46 -30.74 28.01 65.54
CA ASP A 46 -30.11 28.30 66.81
C ASP A 46 -30.88 27.59 67.95
N PRO A 47 -30.24 26.77 68.80
CA PRO A 47 -30.89 26.17 69.97
C PRO A 47 -31.51 27.19 70.94
N GLN A 48 -31.07 28.45 70.88
CA GLN A 48 -31.62 29.55 71.68
C GLN A 48 -32.73 30.34 70.96
N GLY A 49 -33.07 29.96 69.73
CA GLY A 49 -34.10 30.62 68.91
C GLY A 49 -33.65 31.94 68.28
N GLY A 50 -32.35 32.26 68.31
CA GLY A 50 -31.79 33.45 67.67
C GLY A 50 -31.68 33.34 66.15
N ARG A 51 -31.46 34.49 65.50
CA ARG A 51 -31.25 34.59 64.05
C ARG A 51 -29.93 33.91 63.68
N ILE A 52 -29.94 33.20 62.55
CA ILE A 52 -28.76 32.58 61.94
C ILE A 52 -28.45 33.23 60.58
N ASN A 53 -27.17 33.22 60.20
CA ASN A 53 -26.71 33.65 58.88
C ASN A 53 -25.94 32.50 58.21
N PHE A 54 -26.11 32.35 56.90
CA PHE A 54 -25.42 31.36 56.07
C PHE A 54 -24.36 32.05 55.22
N THR A 55 -23.15 31.48 55.18
CA THR A 55 -22.06 31.91 54.31
C THR A 55 -21.56 30.72 53.53
N TRP A 56 -21.67 30.76 52.21
CA TRP A 56 -21.16 29.73 51.31
C TRP A 56 -19.80 30.15 50.77
N THR A 57 -18.86 29.20 50.72
CA THR A 57 -17.53 29.40 50.14
C THR A 57 -17.21 28.22 49.24
N ALA A 58 -16.50 28.48 48.14
CA ALA A 58 -15.96 27.44 47.28
C ALA A 58 -14.45 27.64 47.10
N THR A 59 -13.68 26.57 47.24
CA THR A 59 -12.24 26.56 46.95
C THR A 59 -11.96 26.26 45.49
N MET A 60 -12.92 25.65 44.79
CA MET A 60 -12.91 25.35 43.36
C MET A 60 -14.32 25.39 42.79
N GLY A 61 -14.44 25.74 41.50
CA GLY A 61 -15.72 25.96 40.83
C GLY A 61 -16.37 27.28 41.24
N GLU A 62 -17.56 27.53 40.70
CA GLU A 62 -18.27 28.79 40.87
C GLU A 62 -19.58 28.59 41.63
N LEU A 63 -19.87 29.49 42.57
CA LEU A 63 -21.13 29.52 43.29
C LEU A 63 -22.07 30.54 42.68
N SER A 64 -23.33 30.15 42.52
CA SER A 64 -24.40 31.07 42.14
C SER A 64 -24.73 32.04 43.28
N THR A 65 -25.64 32.97 43.01
CA THR A 65 -26.27 33.75 44.07
C THR A 65 -26.97 32.83 45.08
N GLN A 66 -26.69 33.02 46.37
CA GLN A 66 -27.32 32.26 47.45
C GLN A 66 -28.78 32.68 47.65
N LEU A 67 -29.64 31.72 48.00
CA LEU A 67 -31.04 31.94 48.36
C LEU A 67 -31.24 31.55 49.83
N ASN A 68 -31.66 32.51 50.65
CA ASN A 68 -31.81 32.32 52.10
C ASN A 68 -33.29 32.35 52.52
N GLY A 69 -33.70 31.36 53.31
CA GLY A 69 -34.90 31.37 54.14
C GLY A 69 -34.57 31.68 55.61
N GLU A 70 -35.55 31.51 56.50
CA GLU A 70 -35.36 31.73 57.94
C GLU A 70 -34.50 30.66 58.61
N ASP A 71 -34.69 29.40 58.23
CA ASP A 71 -34.05 28.21 58.80
C ASP A 71 -33.26 27.39 57.76
N SER A 72 -33.15 27.90 56.53
CA SER A 72 -32.60 27.18 55.38
C SER A 72 -31.85 28.09 54.43
N SER A 73 -30.90 27.52 53.70
CA SER A 73 -30.17 28.21 52.63
C SER A 73 -29.88 27.25 51.49
N GLU A 74 -29.90 27.78 50.27
CA GLU A 74 -29.68 27.06 49.03
C GLU A 74 -28.71 27.80 48.12
N ILE A 75 -27.86 27.05 47.42
CA ILE A 75 -26.95 27.58 46.40
C ILE A 75 -26.76 26.56 45.28
N THR A 76 -26.45 27.01 44.06
CA THR A 76 -26.00 26.14 42.97
C THR A 76 -24.50 26.28 42.80
N TRP A 77 -23.80 25.15 42.72
CA TRP A 77 -22.37 25.08 42.46
C TRP A 77 -22.12 24.55 41.05
N THR A 78 -21.30 25.24 40.26
CA THR A 78 -20.80 24.80 38.95
C THR A 78 -19.39 24.24 39.13
N ALA A 79 -19.20 22.97 38.79
CA ALA A 79 -17.92 22.29 38.92
C ALA A 79 -16.90 22.79 37.86
N PRO A 80 -15.58 22.78 38.16
CA PRO A 80 -14.54 22.89 37.13
C PRO A 80 -14.42 21.61 36.29
N ASP A 81 -13.36 21.47 35.47
CA ASP A 81 -13.16 20.23 34.68
C ASP A 81 -12.82 19.03 35.57
N CYS A 82 -12.06 19.25 36.66
CA CYS A 82 -11.69 18.27 37.67
C CYS A 82 -11.43 18.97 39.03
N ILE A 83 -11.37 18.21 40.12
CA ILE A 83 -11.09 18.74 41.46
C ILE A 83 -9.91 18.03 42.11
N ILE A 84 -9.29 18.67 43.11
CA ILE A 84 -8.28 18.06 43.97
C ILE A 84 -8.86 16.80 44.66
N PRO A 85 -8.25 15.62 44.49
CA PRO A 85 -8.73 14.38 45.10
C PRO A 85 -8.89 14.51 46.62
N GLY A 86 -10.05 14.08 47.13
CA GLY A 86 -10.35 14.11 48.57
C GLY A 86 -10.69 15.50 49.15
N SER A 87 -10.79 16.54 48.31
CA SER A 87 -11.22 17.86 48.76
C SER A 87 -12.76 17.98 48.83
N ALA A 88 -13.25 18.78 49.77
CA ALA A 88 -14.63 19.28 49.76
C ALA A 88 -14.61 20.69 49.16
N PRO A 89 -14.93 20.86 47.86
CA PRO A 89 -14.76 22.14 47.19
C PRO A 89 -15.75 23.20 47.65
N VAL A 90 -16.83 22.83 48.34
CA VAL A 90 -17.86 23.76 48.84
C VAL A 90 -18.12 23.56 50.33
N LYS A 91 -18.14 24.65 51.08
CA LYS A 91 -18.44 24.70 52.51
C LYS A 91 -19.53 25.73 52.80
N VAL A 92 -20.46 25.40 53.69
CA VAL A 92 -21.37 26.37 54.30
C VAL A 92 -21.05 26.53 55.79
N THR A 93 -20.91 27.78 56.21
CA THR A 93 -20.74 28.17 57.61
C THR A 93 -22.03 28.85 58.09
N VAL A 94 -22.67 28.25 59.09
CA VAL A 94 -23.88 28.79 59.73
C VAL A 94 -23.49 29.46 61.03
N THR A 95 -23.78 30.75 61.19
CA THR A 95 -23.36 31.55 62.36
C THR A 95 -24.55 32.15 63.09
N ASN A 96 -24.62 32.03 64.42
CA ASN A 96 -25.65 32.69 65.24
C ASN A 96 -25.27 34.12 65.61
N ALA A 97 -26.20 34.83 66.27
CA ALA A 97 -26.01 36.21 66.72
C ALA A 97 -24.85 36.38 67.74
N GLN A 98 -24.43 35.30 68.40
CA GLN A 98 -23.33 35.28 69.37
C GLN A 98 -21.97 35.02 68.70
N GLY A 99 -21.91 34.88 67.37
CA GLY A 99 -20.68 34.65 66.62
C GLY A 99 -20.18 33.21 66.66
N LEU A 100 -21.00 32.25 67.13
CA LEU A 100 -20.67 30.83 67.13
C LEU A 100 -21.12 30.20 65.82
N SER A 101 -20.33 29.27 65.29
CA SER A 101 -20.56 28.68 63.97
C SER A 101 -20.59 27.15 63.97
N SER A 102 -21.35 26.61 63.02
CA SER A 102 -21.33 25.20 62.62
C SER A 102 -21.12 25.11 61.10
N GLU A 103 -20.42 24.08 60.65
CA GLU A 103 -20.03 23.93 59.26
C GLU A 103 -20.56 22.64 58.64
N VAL A 104 -20.81 22.68 57.33
CA VAL A 104 -21.07 21.49 56.51
C VAL A 104 -20.19 21.57 55.26
N ASP A 105 -19.44 20.50 55.03
CA ASP A 105 -18.62 20.30 53.85
C ASP A 105 -19.35 19.43 52.83
N PHE A 106 -19.32 19.84 51.56
CA PHE A 106 -19.86 19.08 50.44
C PHE A 106 -18.73 18.54 49.57
N SER A 107 -18.69 17.22 49.41
CA SER A 107 -17.71 16.51 48.58
C SER A 107 -18.34 16.05 47.27
N PHE A 108 -17.53 15.99 46.22
CA PHE A 108 -17.96 15.60 44.87
C PHE A 108 -16.93 14.69 44.20
N GLN A 109 -17.37 13.96 43.19
CA GLN A 109 -16.52 13.45 42.12
C GLN A 109 -16.83 14.28 40.87
N VAL A 110 -15.81 14.83 40.23
CA VAL A 110 -15.98 15.71 39.06
C VAL A 110 -15.25 15.15 37.87
N GLY A 111 -15.93 15.15 36.73
CA GLY A 111 -15.36 14.82 35.43
C GLY A 111 -15.89 13.52 34.83
N PRO A 112 -15.31 13.09 33.70
CA PRO A 112 -15.62 11.83 33.06
C PRO A 112 -15.15 10.65 33.92
N THR A 113 -15.77 9.50 33.69
CA THR A 113 -15.48 8.24 34.37
C THR A 113 -14.96 7.20 33.39
N LEU A 114 -14.36 6.14 33.91
CA LEU A 114 -13.93 5.00 33.08
C LEU A 114 -15.07 4.25 32.38
N ASN A 115 -16.33 4.47 32.77
CA ASN A 115 -17.48 3.80 32.16
C ASN A 115 -18.06 4.58 30.97
N ASP A 116 -17.71 5.86 30.83
CA ASP A 116 -18.17 6.69 29.72
C ASP A 116 -17.44 6.28 28.44
N ASP A 117 -18.14 6.26 27.31
CA ASP A 117 -17.53 6.07 25.99
C ASP A 117 -17.36 7.43 25.31
N HIS A 118 -16.12 7.80 25.06
CA HIS A 118 -15.77 9.04 24.36
C HIS A 118 -15.43 8.84 22.89
N GLN A 119 -15.40 7.59 22.41
CA GLN A 119 -15.23 7.29 20.99
C GLN A 119 -16.61 6.97 20.39
N PRO A 120 -17.23 7.90 19.64
CA PRO A 120 -18.46 7.59 18.92
C PRO A 120 -18.24 6.48 17.87
N PRO A 121 -19.32 5.89 17.32
CA PRO A 121 -19.22 4.99 16.17
C PRO A 121 -18.37 5.61 15.06
N PHE A 122 -17.52 4.77 14.44
CA PHE A 122 -16.55 5.25 13.46
C PHE A 122 -17.25 5.91 12.26
N ALA A 123 -16.83 7.13 11.97
CA ALA A 123 -17.34 7.94 10.88
C ALA A 123 -16.20 8.68 10.17
N GLU A 124 -16.48 9.12 8.95
CA GLU A 124 -15.57 9.96 8.17
C GLU A 124 -15.22 11.24 8.95
N GLY A 125 -13.96 11.68 8.85
CA GLY A 125 -13.47 12.87 9.57
C GLY A 125 -13.15 12.68 11.05
N GLN A 126 -13.31 11.48 11.62
CA GLN A 126 -12.89 11.17 13.00
C GLN A 126 -11.44 10.69 13.12
N PHE A 127 -10.82 10.36 11.99
CA PHE A 127 -9.46 9.85 11.93
C PHE A 127 -8.53 10.87 11.32
N GLN A 128 -7.35 10.98 11.91
CA GLN A 128 -6.26 11.74 11.32
C GLN A 128 -5.63 10.96 10.17
N SER A 129 -5.47 9.64 10.33
CA SER A 129 -5.00 8.76 9.27
C SER A 129 -5.64 7.38 9.33
N LEU A 130 -5.90 6.84 8.14
CA LEU A 130 -6.32 5.47 7.89
C LEU A 130 -5.40 4.93 6.78
N ASP A 131 -4.29 4.34 7.17
CA ASP A 131 -3.28 3.83 6.25
C ASP A 131 -3.51 2.33 6.07
N ASN A 132 -3.77 1.88 4.83
CA ASN A 132 -4.13 0.49 4.53
C ASN A 132 -5.35 -0.04 5.28
N VAL A 133 -6.24 0.84 5.72
CA VAL A 133 -7.48 0.51 6.44
C VAL A 133 -8.61 1.31 5.81
N SER A 134 -9.75 0.67 5.59
CA SER A 134 -10.95 1.33 5.07
C SER A 134 -12.05 1.39 6.13
N LEU A 135 -12.81 2.49 6.13
CA LEU A 135 -14.03 2.61 6.91
C LEU A 135 -15.19 1.98 6.13
N LEU A 136 -15.84 0.99 6.72
CA LEU A 136 -17.00 0.31 6.16
C LEU A 136 -18.30 1.05 6.47
N SER A 137 -19.34 0.79 5.67
CA SER A 137 -20.67 1.40 5.84
C SER A 137 -21.38 1.05 7.16
N ASN A 138 -20.96 -0.03 7.81
CA ASN A 138 -21.43 -0.44 9.14
C ASN A 138 -20.59 0.17 10.29
N SER A 139 -19.81 1.22 10.01
CA SER A 139 -18.96 1.91 10.99
C SER A 139 -17.86 1.04 11.61
N ALA A 140 -17.37 0.04 10.87
CA ALA A 140 -16.21 -0.76 11.25
C ALA A 140 -14.98 -0.36 10.42
N LEU A 141 -13.78 -0.51 10.99
CA LEU A 141 -12.52 -0.36 10.29
C LEU A 141 -12.05 -1.72 9.79
N ASN A 142 -11.72 -1.80 8.51
CA ASN A 142 -11.32 -3.03 7.85
C ASN A 142 -9.91 -2.91 7.29
N TYR A 143 -9.05 -3.84 7.66
CA TYR A 143 -7.78 -4.11 7.01
C TYR A 143 -8.04 -5.20 5.95
N PRO A 144 -8.28 -4.81 4.69
CA PRO A 144 -8.83 -5.70 3.66
C PRO A 144 -7.78 -6.70 3.19
N GLU A 145 -8.21 -7.85 2.67
CA GLU A 145 -7.35 -8.70 1.86
C GLU A 145 -6.69 -7.87 0.74
N PRO A 146 -5.39 -8.00 0.50
CA PRO A 146 -4.66 -7.18 -0.46
C PRO A 146 -4.91 -7.62 -1.91
N LEU A 147 -5.40 -8.84 -2.12
CA LEU A 147 -5.59 -9.41 -3.45
C LEU A 147 -6.90 -8.92 -4.07
N LEU A 148 -6.83 -8.47 -5.33
CA LEU A 148 -8.01 -8.32 -6.17
C LEU A 148 -8.39 -9.68 -6.79
N SER A 149 -9.67 -9.85 -7.12
CA SER A 149 -10.20 -11.08 -7.72
C SER A 149 -9.65 -11.37 -9.13
N VAL A 150 -9.08 -10.36 -9.80
CA VAL A 150 -8.50 -10.44 -11.14
C VAL A 150 -7.07 -9.93 -11.06
N PHE A 151 -6.14 -10.80 -10.67
CA PHE A 151 -4.70 -10.54 -10.78
C PHE A 151 -4.11 -11.45 -11.86
N GLY A 152 -3.54 -10.87 -12.91
CA GLY A 152 -2.95 -11.61 -14.04
C GLY A 152 -2.30 -10.69 -15.06
N GLY A 153 -1.92 -11.22 -16.23
CA GLY A 153 -1.23 -10.44 -17.28
C GLY A 153 -1.91 -9.12 -17.65
N GLU A 154 -3.25 -9.13 -17.70
CA GLU A 154 -4.08 -7.98 -18.08
C GLU A 154 -4.32 -6.95 -16.96
N LEU A 155 -4.31 -7.37 -15.69
CA LEU A 155 -4.58 -6.51 -14.54
C LEU A 155 -3.72 -6.93 -13.36
N MET A 156 -2.73 -6.13 -12.99
CA MET A 156 -1.87 -6.37 -11.82
C MET A 156 -1.97 -5.22 -10.83
N MET A 157 -2.98 -5.29 -9.97
CA MET A 157 -3.30 -4.24 -8.99
C MET A 157 -3.65 -4.87 -7.64
N PHE A 158 -3.36 -4.14 -6.57
CA PHE A 158 -3.63 -4.57 -5.19
C PHE A 158 -4.67 -3.68 -4.52
N ALA A 159 -5.49 -4.26 -3.63
CA ALA A 159 -6.52 -3.56 -2.88
C ALA A 159 -5.98 -2.80 -1.66
N SER A 160 -4.74 -3.10 -1.24
CA SER A 160 -4.00 -2.38 -0.20
C SER A 160 -2.53 -2.32 -0.59
N ASP A 161 -1.75 -1.45 0.05
CA ASP A 161 -0.33 -1.35 -0.20
C ASP A 161 0.37 -2.68 0.09
N VAL A 162 1.31 -3.02 -0.77
CA VAL A 162 2.18 -4.20 -0.61
C VAL A 162 3.63 -3.79 -0.85
N GLU A 163 4.56 -4.46 -0.17
CA GLU A 163 5.97 -4.44 -0.58
C GLU A 163 6.18 -5.60 -1.56
N LEU A 164 6.65 -5.29 -2.76
CA LEU A 164 6.77 -6.23 -3.87
C LEU A 164 8.25 -6.57 -4.12
N SER A 165 8.49 -7.83 -4.45
CA SER A 165 9.81 -8.35 -4.82
C SER A 165 9.71 -9.35 -5.95
N LEU A 166 10.77 -9.43 -6.73
CA LEU A 166 10.87 -10.31 -7.88
C LEU A 166 12.15 -11.13 -7.76
N SER A 167 12.01 -12.44 -7.79
CA SER A 167 13.12 -13.38 -7.75
C SER A 167 13.26 -14.06 -9.09
N PHE A 168 14.44 -13.99 -9.69
CA PHE A 168 14.76 -14.74 -10.89
C PHE A 168 14.80 -16.25 -10.58
N LEU A 169 14.24 -17.08 -11.45
CA LEU A 169 14.20 -18.53 -11.26
C LEU A 169 15.08 -19.27 -12.27
N SER A 170 14.90 -18.99 -13.58
CA SER A 170 15.68 -19.62 -14.65
C SER A 170 15.44 -18.92 -15.99
N THR A 171 16.37 -19.09 -16.94
CA THR A 171 16.17 -18.85 -18.37
C THR A 171 16.33 -20.14 -19.19
N ASP A 172 15.59 -20.26 -20.29
CA ASP A 172 15.74 -21.33 -21.29
C ASP A 172 15.57 -20.69 -22.68
N ALA A 173 16.59 -19.96 -23.12
CA ALA A 173 16.48 -19.09 -24.28
C ALA A 173 17.81 -18.96 -25.04
N LEU A 174 17.72 -18.69 -26.35
CA LEU A 174 18.86 -18.22 -27.14
C LEU A 174 18.94 -16.69 -27.19
N ALA A 175 17.85 -16.01 -26.88
CA ALA A 175 17.82 -14.57 -26.78
C ALA A 175 18.35 -14.13 -25.42
N SER A 176 18.78 -12.88 -25.35
CA SER A 176 19.06 -12.22 -24.07
C SER A 176 17.93 -11.23 -23.77
N HIS A 177 17.67 -10.95 -22.50
CA HIS A 177 16.54 -10.10 -22.13
C HIS A 177 16.87 -9.14 -20.99
N SER A 178 16.11 -8.04 -20.95
CA SER A 178 16.03 -7.14 -19.81
C SER A 178 14.57 -7.06 -19.37
N LEU A 179 14.32 -7.18 -18.08
CA LEU A 179 12.97 -7.15 -17.51
C LEU A 179 12.77 -5.86 -16.72
N GLY A 180 11.69 -5.15 -17.03
CA GLY A 180 11.27 -3.99 -16.28
C GLY A 180 9.77 -3.94 -16.07
N TRP A 181 9.34 -2.89 -15.42
CA TRP A 181 7.94 -2.58 -15.17
C TRP A 181 7.72 -1.07 -15.14
N MET A 182 6.47 -0.65 -15.26
CA MET A 182 6.05 0.75 -15.21
C MET A 182 4.68 0.85 -14.57
N TYR A 183 4.33 2.04 -14.09
CA TYR A 183 2.98 2.27 -13.60
C TYR A 183 2.02 2.61 -14.73
N TYR A 184 0.81 2.06 -14.63
CA TYR A 184 -0.24 2.29 -15.60
C TYR A 184 -0.72 3.75 -15.67
N ASP A 185 -0.78 4.43 -14.52
CA ASP A 185 -1.20 5.82 -14.43
C ASP A 185 -0.20 6.79 -15.10
N ASP A 186 1.09 6.48 -15.10
CA ASP A 186 2.11 7.23 -15.83
C ASP A 186 1.88 7.15 -17.36
N LEU A 187 1.37 6.01 -17.85
CA LEU A 187 1.02 5.84 -19.27
C LEU A 187 -0.21 6.67 -19.66
N ILE A 188 -1.22 6.71 -18.79
CA ILE A 188 -2.39 7.59 -18.96
C ILE A 188 -1.92 9.06 -18.97
N ALA A 189 -1.08 9.45 -18.01
CA ALA A 189 -0.58 10.82 -17.90
C ALA A 189 0.22 11.28 -19.13
N ARG A 190 0.88 10.34 -19.83
CA ARG A 190 1.61 10.59 -21.09
C ARG A 190 0.74 10.48 -22.34
N GLY A 191 -0.55 10.21 -22.19
CA GLY A 191 -1.52 10.12 -23.27
C GLY A 191 -1.37 8.88 -24.14
N TYR A 192 -0.78 7.81 -23.61
CA TYR A 192 -0.62 6.56 -24.35
C TYR A 192 -1.86 5.67 -24.32
N VAL A 193 -2.75 5.89 -23.36
CA VAL A 193 -3.89 5.00 -23.11
C VAL A 193 -5.19 5.77 -23.11
N ASP A 194 -6.16 5.29 -23.89
CA ASP A 194 -7.56 5.70 -23.82
C ASP A 194 -8.25 4.83 -22.78
N THR A 195 -8.64 5.45 -21.67
CA THR A 195 -9.26 4.79 -20.52
C THR A 195 -10.74 4.52 -20.69
N ARG A 196 -11.35 4.92 -21.82
CA ARG A 196 -12.79 4.76 -22.08
C ARG A 196 -13.72 5.40 -21.03
N GLY A 197 -13.17 6.25 -20.16
CA GLY A 197 -13.86 6.84 -19.02
C GLY A 197 -13.80 6.03 -17.72
N THR A 198 -13.00 4.97 -17.65
CA THR A 198 -12.84 4.03 -16.52
C THR A 198 -11.37 3.83 -16.13
N PRO A 199 -10.63 4.89 -15.73
CA PRO A 199 -9.19 4.79 -15.42
C PRO A 199 -8.84 3.81 -14.28
N GLU A 200 -9.79 3.48 -13.41
CA GLU A 200 -9.64 2.48 -12.34
C GLU A 200 -9.78 1.02 -12.81
N TYR A 201 -10.12 0.80 -14.09
CA TYR A 201 -10.33 -0.51 -14.68
C TYR A 201 -9.68 -0.59 -16.06
N SER A 202 -8.47 -1.12 -16.12
CA SER A 202 -7.68 -1.19 -17.36
C SER A 202 -8.10 -2.29 -18.34
N GLY A 203 -9.15 -3.05 -18.03
CA GLY A 203 -9.49 -4.28 -18.75
C GLY A 203 -10.14 -4.07 -20.12
N ASP A 204 -10.62 -2.86 -20.40
CA ASP A 204 -11.23 -2.44 -21.66
C ASP A 204 -10.46 -1.30 -22.36
N ASP A 205 -9.27 -0.98 -21.86
CA ASP A 205 -8.48 0.16 -22.31
C ASP A 205 -7.65 -0.16 -23.55
N PHE A 206 -7.45 0.86 -24.40
CA PHE A 206 -6.72 0.74 -25.67
C PHE A 206 -5.56 1.72 -25.73
N LEU A 207 -4.51 1.34 -26.45
CA LEU A 207 -3.46 2.29 -26.79
C LEU A 207 -3.99 3.37 -27.73
N SER A 208 -3.64 4.63 -27.45
CA SER A 208 -4.04 5.81 -28.22
C SER A 208 -3.20 5.96 -29.50
N ASP A 209 -3.82 6.47 -30.56
CA ASP A 209 -3.19 6.94 -31.80
C ASP A 209 -3.74 8.35 -32.08
N ALA A 210 -3.24 9.35 -31.35
CA ALA A 210 -3.81 10.69 -31.35
C ALA A 210 -3.63 11.43 -32.68
N ASN A 211 -2.60 11.08 -33.46
CA ASN A 211 -2.32 11.68 -34.77
C ASN A 211 -2.94 10.88 -35.95
N ASN A 212 -3.54 9.73 -35.67
CA ASN A 212 -4.21 8.85 -36.62
C ASN A 212 -3.28 8.44 -37.79
N ASN A 213 -2.00 8.18 -37.48
CA ASN A 213 -1.02 7.71 -38.45
C ASN A 213 -0.98 6.17 -38.55
N GLY A 214 -1.76 5.47 -37.73
CA GLY A 214 -1.87 4.01 -37.70
C GLY A 214 -0.85 3.31 -36.82
N ILE A 215 0.01 4.06 -36.12
CA ILE A 215 0.92 3.58 -35.08
C ILE A 215 0.47 4.22 -33.76
N THR A 216 0.25 3.41 -32.73
CA THR A 216 -0.13 3.96 -31.43
C THR A 216 1.00 4.80 -30.84
N ASP A 217 0.67 5.87 -30.14
CA ASP A 217 1.60 6.84 -29.56
C ASP A 217 2.67 6.17 -28.65
N LEU A 218 2.31 5.09 -27.95
CA LEU A 218 3.26 4.31 -27.13
C LEU A 218 4.38 3.72 -27.99
N HIS A 219 4.01 3.04 -29.08
CA HIS A 219 4.96 2.41 -30.00
C HIS A 219 5.75 3.42 -30.81
N GLU A 220 5.17 4.59 -31.11
CA GLU A 220 5.91 5.71 -31.69
C GLU A 220 7.06 6.15 -30.79
N ASP A 221 6.81 6.27 -29.48
CA ASP A 221 7.81 6.75 -28.51
C ASP A 221 8.82 5.68 -28.10
N ILE A 222 8.43 4.39 -28.07
CA ILE A 222 9.37 3.27 -27.86
C ILE A 222 10.43 3.24 -28.97
N TYR A 223 10.03 3.42 -30.23
CA TYR A 223 10.94 3.33 -31.37
C TYR A 223 11.32 4.68 -32.00
N ASN A 224 10.94 5.80 -31.36
CA ASN A 224 11.20 7.16 -31.80
C ASN A 224 10.79 7.45 -33.27
N LEU A 225 9.62 6.95 -33.67
CA LEU A 225 9.12 6.94 -35.06
C LEU A 225 8.52 8.27 -35.52
N ALA A 226 8.10 9.13 -34.60
CA ALA A 226 7.51 10.42 -34.99
C ALA A 226 8.50 11.27 -35.81
N PRO A 227 8.05 11.92 -36.90
CA PRO A 227 8.89 12.80 -37.68
C PRO A 227 9.25 14.08 -36.90
N PRO A 228 10.40 14.74 -37.15
CA PRO A 228 10.79 15.96 -36.43
C PRO A 228 9.91 17.18 -36.71
N SER A 229 9.11 17.14 -37.79
CA SER A 229 8.22 18.23 -38.20
C SER A 229 7.11 17.71 -39.12
N GLY A 230 6.04 18.48 -39.28
CA GLY A 230 4.90 18.16 -40.13
C GLY A 230 3.65 17.73 -39.36
N PHE A 231 2.63 17.29 -40.08
CA PHE A 231 1.31 16.97 -39.51
C PHE A 231 1.34 15.77 -38.54
N HIS A 232 2.23 14.80 -38.77
CA HIS A 232 2.41 13.63 -37.88
C HIS A 232 3.49 13.83 -36.81
N ALA A 233 4.08 15.03 -36.68
CA ALA A 233 5.05 15.35 -35.62
C ALA A 233 4.33 15.67 -34.29
N SER A 234 3.45 14.77 -33.84
CA SER A 234 2.67 14.93 -32.60
C SER A 234 3.42 14.50 -31.35
N ARG A 235 4.42 13.61 -31.50
CA ARG A 235 5.21 13.10 -30.37
C ARG A 235 6.59 13.77 -30.28
N PRO A 236 7.10 14.04 -29.08
CA PRO A 236 8.48 14.48 -28.89
C PRO A 236 9.46 13.34 -29.19
N TYR A 237 10.70 13.69 -29.50
CA TYR A 237 11.79 12.72 -29.49
C TYR A 237 12.11 12.31 -28.05
N ILE A 238 12.07 11.02 -27.73
CA ILE A 238 12.46 10.49 -26.42
C ILE A 238 13.97 10.28 -26.42
N GLY A 239 14.71 11.29 -25.97
CA GLY A 239 16.16 11.30 -25.94
C GLY A 239 16.73 12.72 -25.93
N THR A 240 18.05 12.85 -25.89
CA THR A 240 18.73 14.16 -25.91
C THR A 240 18.97 14.68 -27.34
N THR A 241 19.55 13.86 -28.20
CA THR A 241 19.81 14.20 -29.61
C THR A 241 19.70 12.96 -30.47
N ARG A 242 18.89 13.06 -31.52
CA ARG A 242 18.70 11.99 -32.49
C ARG A 242 20.00 11.70 -33.24
N ARG A 243 20.48 10.45 -33.16
CA ARG A 243 21.64 9.90 -33.86
C ARG A 243 21.38 9.73 -35.36
N CYS A 244 20.22 9.17 -35.76
CA CYS A 244 19.83 8.98 -37.15
C CYS A 244 18.54 9.75 -37.49
N SER A 245 18.61 10.63 -38.48
CA SER A 245 17.50 11.50 -38.89
C SER A 245 16.87 11.12 -40.24
N GLN A 246 16.98 9.84 -40.65
CA GLN A 246 16.44 9.39 -41.93
C GLN A 246 14.91 9.32 -41.89
N PRO A 247 14.19 10.10 -42.71
CA PRO A 247 12.76 9.93 -42.85
C PRO A 247 12.44 8.80 -43.83
N PHE A 248 11.20 8.33 -43.81
CA PHE A 248 10.61 7.53 -44.87
C PHE A 248 9.12 7.85 -45.02
N LEU A 249 8.55 7.52 -46.18
CA LEU A 249 7.13 7.65 -46.48
C LEU A 249 6.53 6.25 -46.56
N SER A 250 5.55 5.96 -45.69
CA SER A 250 4.74 4.74 -45.74
C SER A 250 3.27 5.09 -46.04
N VAL A 251 2.38 4.10 -45.98
CA VAL A 251 0.97 4.18 -46.38
C VAL A 251 0.23 5.36 -45.75
N ASN A 252 0.50 5.65 -44.48
CA ASN A 252 -0.16 6.69 -43.71
C ASN A 252 0.76 7.87 -43.35
N GLY A 253 1.76 8.17 -44.19
CA GLY A 253 2.51 9.42 -44.11
C GLY A 253 3.99 9.28 -43.73
N PHE A 254 4.61 10.42 -43.41
CA PHE A 254 6.04 10.51 -43.12
C PHE A 254 6.35 10.10 -41.68
N LEU A 255 7.39 9.28 -41.53
CA LEU A 255 7.92 8.79 -40.26
C LEU A 255 9.45 8.91 -40.22
N SER A 256 10.01 8.83 -39.02
CA SER A 256 11.44 8.67 -38.77
C SER A 256 11.81 7.19 -38.71
N GLN A 257 12.94 6.82 -39.30
CA GLN A 257 13.46 5.45 -39.15
C GLN A 257 13.98 5.22 -37.71
N PRO A 258 13.68 4.06 -37.11
CA PRO A 258 13.96 3.81 -35.69
C PRO A 258 15.43 3.50 -35.44
N GLU A 259 16.05 4.25 -34.56
CA GLU A 259 17.49 4.19 -34.31
C GLU A 259 17.93 2.88 -33.65
N LEU A 260 17.02 2.24 -32.91
CA LEU A 260 17.18 0.90 -32.34
C LEU A 260 17.26 -0.20 -33.43
N ALA A 261 16.76 0.07 -34.64
CA ALA A 261 16.85 -0.85 -35.78
C ALA A 261 17.72 -0.30 -36.92
N MET A 262 18.66 0.60 -36.60
CA MET A 262 19.60 1.16 -37.57
C MET A 262 21.04 0.99 -37.10
N ASP A 263 21.94 0.58 -38.00
CA ASP A 263 23.36 0.50 -37.69
C ASP A 263 24.00 1.87 -37.40
N ARG A 264 25.29 1.86 -37.02
CA ARG A 264 26.04 3.09 -36.68
C ARG A 264 26.18 4.09 -37.83
N THR A 265 25.98 3.67 -39.08
CA THR A 265 26.16 4.49 -40.28
C THR A 265 24.92 5.32 -40.61
N CYS A 266 23.76 4.98 -40.02
CA CYS A 266 22.48 5.62 -40.30
C CYS A 266 22.09 5.56 -41.78
N ASN A 267 22.51 4.52 -42.50
CA ASN A 267 22.02 4.26 -43.85
C ASN A 267 20.51 3.99 -43.83
N PRO A 268 19.74 4.39 -44.86
CA PRO A 268 18.32 4.07 -44.95
C PRO A 268 18.06 2.56 -44.90
N VAL A 269 17.09 2.15 -44.09
CA VAL A 269 16.65 0.77 -43.84
C VAL A 269 15.16 0.56 -44.13
N PHE A 270 14.54 1.46 -44.89
CA PHE A 270 13.16 1.32 -45.36
C PHE A 270 13.10 0.59 -46.70
N SER A 271 12.20 -0.37 -46.82
CA SER A 271 11.94 -1.15 -48.04
C SER A 271 10.41 -1.23 -48.25
N PRO A 272 9.86 -0.54 -49.26
CA PRO A 272 8.44 -0.64 -49.59
C PRO A 272 8.13 -1.93 -50.38
N ASP A 273 6.85 -2.35 -50.35
CA ASP A 273 6.30 -3.43 -51.19
C ASP A 273 7.08 -4.76 -51.12
N VAL A 274 7.61 -5.10 -49.95
CA VAL A 274 8.25 -6.40 -49.69
C VAL A 274 7.17 -7.48 -49.64
N LEU A 275 7.36 -8.59 -50.36
CA LEU A 275 6.48 -9.74 -50.24
C LEU A 275 6.82 -10.54 -48.98
N LEU A 276 5.94 -10.50 -47.98
CA LEU A 276 6.03 -11.29 -46.74
C LEU A 276 4.78 -12.15 -46.55
N ALA A 277 4.90 -13.21 -45.75
CA ALA A 277 3.77 -14.04 -45.36
C ALA A 277 2.75 -13.22 -44.55
N ASP A 278 1.46 -13.44 -44.77
CA ASP A 278 0.42 -12.80 -43.97
C ASP A 278 0.34 -13.47 -42.58
N ALA A 279 0.82 -12.78 -41.56
CA ALA A 279 0.89 -13.28 -40.19
C ALA A 279 -0.49 -13.41 -39.48
N ARG A 280 -1.61 -13.22 -40.18
CA ARG A 280 -2.93 -13.53 -39.61
C ARG A 280 -3.17 -15.05 -39.55
N PRO A 281 -3.87 -15.53 -38.50
CA PRO A 281 -4.29 -16.93 -38.42
C PRO A 281 -4.97 -17.45 -39.68
N GLY A 282 -4.44 -18.55 -40.23
CA GLY A 282 -4.95 -19.20 -41.43
C GLY A 282 -4.62 -18.52 -42.75
N GLN A 283 -3.90 -17.39 -42.74
CA GLN A 283 -3.46 -16.67 -43.94
C GLN A 283 -1.96 -16.83 -44.23
N THR A 284 -1.22 -17.49 -43.36
CA THR A 284 0.25 -17.59 -43.35
C THR A 284 0.86 -18.14 -44.64
N ASN A 285 0.12 -18.88 -45.46
CA ASN A 285 0.58 -19.35 -46.77
C ASN A 285 0.48 -18.30 -47.90
N ASN A 286 -0.18 -17.16 -47.65
CA ASN A 286 -0.35 -16.08 -48.62
C ASN A 286 0.79 -15.07 -48.46
N LEU A 287 1.42 -14.70 -49.57
CA LEU A 287 2.36 -13.59 -49.60
C LEU A 287 1.62 -12.30 -49.95
N ILE A 288 1.84 -11.26 -49.17
CA ILE A 288 1.23 -9.93 -49.34
C ILE A 288 2.32 -8.86 -49.47
N PRO A 289 2.12 -7.82 -50.30
CA PRO A 289 3.01 -6.68 -50.33
C PRO A 289 2.83 -5.85 -49.06
N VAL A 290 3.94 -5.59 -48.36
CA VAL A 290 3.98 -4.82 -47.11
C VAL A 290 5.22 -3.94 -47.07
N ASP A 291 5.14 -2.85 -46.32
CA ASP A 291 6.31 -2.04 -46.03
C ASP A 291 7.11 -2.66 -44.87
N VAL A 292 8.43 -2.54 -44.95
CA VAL A 292 9.36 -2.99 -43.91
C VAL A 292 10.34 -1.86 -43.59
N VAL A 293 10.48 -1.53 -42.31
CA VAL A 293 11.50 -0.60 -41.82
C VAL A 293 12.39 -1.28 -40.79
N GLY A 294 13.70 -1.01 -40.85
CA GLY A 294 14.66 -1.49 -39.87
C GLY A 294 15.61 -2.57 -40.41
N ALA A 295 16.64 -2.85 -39.62
CA ALA A 295 17.64 -3.86 -39.88
C ALA A 295 17.93 -4.68 -38.62
N LEU A 296 18.49 -5.87 -38.84
CA LEU A 296 19.02 -6.71 -37.76
C LEU A 296 20.48 -6.33 -37.47
N ALA A 297 20.87 -6.48 -36.20
CA ALA A 297 22.24 -6.30 -35.76
C ALA A 297 23.20 -7.24 -36.49
N VAL A 298 24.41 -6.79 -36.77
CA VAL A 298 25.47 -7.64 -37.32
C VAL A 298 26.29 -8.25 -36.18
N ALA A 299 26.99 -9.37 -36.44
CA ALA A 299 27.84 -9.99 -35.42
C ALA A 299 28.95 -9.02 -34.95
N GLN A 300 29.19 -8.97 -33.63
CA GLN A 300 30.21 -8.16 -32.93
C GLN A 300 30.00 -6.63 -32.90
N THR A 301 28.93 -6.09 -32.32
CA THR A 301 28.80 -4.61 -32.19
C THR A 301 28.47 -4.05 -30.80
N PRO A 302 29.50 -3.79 -29.97
CA PRO A 302 29.48 -2.77 -28.92
C PRO A 302 29.71 -1.35 -29.49
N SER A 303 29.10 -1.03 -30.64
CA SER A 303 29.18 0.29 -31.29
C SER A 303 27.93 1.13 -31.01
N THR A 304 27.95 2.42 -31.38
CA THR A 304 26.80 3.34 -31.21
C THR A 304 25.59 3.05 -32.12
N GLY A 305 25.65 2.02 -32.98
CA GLY A 305 24.49 1.55 -33.75
C GLY A 305 23.46 0.83 -32.89
N PHE A 306 22.27 0.58 -33.44
CA PHE A 306 21.13 -0.09 -32.80
C PHE A 306 20.82 0.52 -31.42
N SER A 307 20.91 1.84 -31.33
CA SER A 307 20.78 2.63 -30.11
C SER A 307 20.12 3.97 -30.41
N ASP A 308 19.29 4.42 -29.47
CA ASP A 308 18.68 5.74 -29.37
C ASP A 308 19.35 6.62 -28.29
N GLY A 309 20.50 6.20 -27.73
CA GLY A 309 21.42 7.09 -26.99
C GLY A 309 21.07 7.39 -25.53
N GLY A 310 20.28 6.55 -24.87
CA GLY A 310 19.94 6.64 -23.44
C GLY A 310 21.01 6.10 -22.49
N LEU A 311 20.57 5.67 -21.31
CA LEU A 311 21.40 5.03 -20.30
C LEU A 311 21.96 3.68 -20.77
N PHE A 312 21.15 2.93 -21.51
CA PHE A 312 21.44 1.57 -21.96
C PHE A 312 21.26 1.50 -23.47
N ALA A 313 22.33 1.10 -24.16
CA ALA A 313 22.39 1.27 -25.60
C ALA A 313 21.31 0.50 -26.39
N ARG A 314 20.66 -0.50 -25.79
CA ARG A 314 19.68 -1.39 -26.44
C ARG A 314 18.31 -1.42 -25.76
N ILE A 315 18.12 -0.68 -24.66
CA ILE A 315 16.80 -0.53 -24.05
C ILE A 315 16.19 0.74 -24.64
N PRO A 316 14.95 0.71 -25.15
CA PRO A 316 14.27 1.92 -25.58
C PRO A 316 14.31 3.01 -24.50
N ASN A 317 14.69 4.25 -24.87
CA ASN A 317 14.79 5.37 -23.93
C ASN A 317 13.53 5.58 -23.07
N LEU A 318 12.34 5.28 -23.63
CA LEU A 318 11.07 5.36 -22.89
C LEU A 318 10.98 4.35 -21.75
N LEU A 319 11.56 3.16 -21.92
CA LEU A 319 11.53 2.04 -20.96
C LEU A 319 12.72 2.04 -20.00
N GLU A 320 13.62 3.00 -20.14
CA GLU A 320 14.63 3.29 -19.14
C GLU A 320 14.05 4.09 -17.96
N PRO A 321 14.73 4.12 -16.80
CA PRO A 321 14.41 5.09 -15.75
C PRO A 321 14.65 6.52 -16.25
N ALA A 322 13.86 7.46 -15.74
CA ALA A 322 14.02 8.88 -16.05
C ALA A 322 15.45 9.36 -15.72
N ALA A 323 16.18 9.80 -16.73
CA ALA A 323 17.55 10.25 -16.56
C ALA A 323 17.94 11.33 -17.57
N PRO A 324 18.97 12.15 -17.28
CA PRO A 324 19.43 13.18 -18.21
C PRO A 324 19.77 12.65 -19.61
N ALA A 325 20.24 11.40 -19.73
CA ALA A 325 20.58 10.75 -21.01
C ALA A 325 19.36 10.57 -21.94
N ASN A 326 18.19 10.29 -21.37
CA ASN A 326 16.91 10.21 -22.09
C ASN A 326 16.07 11.50 -21.91
N ALA A 327 16.71 12.62 -21.57
CA ALA A 327 16.07 13.92 -21.29
C ALA A 327 14.97 13.85 -20.21
N ASN A 328 15.12 12.93 -19.25
CA ASN A 328 14.21 12.65 -18.15
C ASN A 328 12.81 12.23 -18.62
N MET A 329 12.71 11.59 -19.79
CA MET A 329 11.44 11.15 -20.35
C MET A 329 11.14 9.67 -20.13
N GLY A 330 12.12 8.86 -19.69
CA GLY A 330 11.93 7.46 -19.35
C GLY A 330 10.87 7.23 -18.26
N LEU A 331 10.18 6.10 -18.34
CA LEU A 331 9.09 5.68 -17.45
C LEU A 331 9.34 4.31 -16.80
N GLY A 332 10.36 3.58 -17.25
CA GLY A 332 10.57 2.20 -16.83
C GLY A 332 11.38 2.09 -15.55
N HIS A 333 11.07 1.05 -14.78
CA HIS A 333 11.84 0.56 -13.65
C HIS A 333 12.46 -0.76 -14.06
N LEU A 334 13.79 -0.80 -14.26
CA LEU A 334 14.49 -1.98 -14.78
C LEU A 334 14.91 -2.88 -13.62
N ALA A 335 14.08 -3.89 -13.32
CA ALA A 335 14.33 -4.84 -12.24
C ALA A 335 15.56 -5.72 -12.55
N PHE A 336 15.59 -6.33 -13.74
CA PHE A 336 16.75 -7.09 -14.21
C PHE A 336 17.27 -6.50 -15.52
N LEU A 337 18.53 -6.10 -15.54
CA LEU A 337 19.19 -5.65 -16.77
C LEU A 337 19.57 -6.82 -17.68
N LEU A 338 19.77 -8.00 -17.11
CA LEU A 338 20.02 -9.24 -17.84
C LEU A 338 19.32 -10.40 -17.10
N THR A 339 18.58 -11.25 -17.83
CA THR A 339 18.00 -12.49 -17.31
C THR A 339 18.69 -13.69 -17.96
N ASP A 340 19.91 -13.95 -17.52
CA ASP A 340 20.82 -14.96 -18.07
C ASP A 340 21.47 -15.70 -16.89
N ASP A 341 21.40 -17.03 -16.89
CA ASP A 341 21.99 -17.92 -15.88
C ASP A 341 22.63 -19.17 -16.51
N ASP A 342 23.12 -19.01 -17.73
CA ASP A 342 23.72 -20.07 -18.52
C ASP A 342 25.24 -20.21 -18.27
N PRO A 343 25.91 -21.29 -18.73
CA PRO A 343 27.32 -21.53 -18.41
C PRO A 343 28.32 -20.72 -19.23
N ASN A 344 27.90 -19.73 -20.02
CA ASN A 344 28.76 -18.91 -20.87
C ASN A 344 28.85 -17.45 -20.39
N ARG A 345 29.58 -16.61 -21.13
CA ARG A 345 29.84 -15.19 -20.78
C ARG A 345 29.41 -14.24 -21.90
N THR A 346 28.43 -14.66 -22.68
CA THR A 346 28.07 -14.02 -23.94
C THR A 346 26.57 -13.91 -24.13
N THR A 347 26.09 -12.68 -24.00
CA THR A 347 24.75 -12.32 -24.49
C THR A 347 24.67 -12.34 -26.03
N PHE A 348 23.46 -12.50 -26.55
CA PHE A 348 23.19 -12.50 -27.99
C PHE A 348 23.78 -11.26 -28.67
N LYS A 349 24.77 -11.47 -29.55
CA LYS A 349 25.49 -10.41 -30.29
C LYS A 349 26.06 -9.27 -29.43
N GLN A 350 26.27 -9.48 -28.13
CA GLN A 350 26.65 -8.43 -27.17
C GLN A 350 25.62 -7.29 -27.11
N LEU A 351 24.33 -7.62 -27.23
CA LEU A 351 23.24 -6.66 -27.12
C LEU A 351 22.69 -6.51 -25.70
N GLY A 352 23.07 -7.39 -24.77
CA GLY A 352 22.73 -7.20 -23.36
C GLY A 352 23.24 -5.85 -22.84
N PRO A 353 22.45 -5.13 -22.01
CA PRO A 353 22.83 -3.80 -21.51
C PRO A 353 23.95 -3.88 -20.45
N VAL A 354 24.11 -5.04 -19.84
CA VAL A 354 25.18 -5.37 -18.90
C VAL A 354 25.92 -6.60 -19.39
N GLN A 355 27.17 -6.72 -18.94
CA GLN A 355 28.00 -7.86 -19.29
C GLN A 355 27.60 -9.07 -18.44
N ASP A 356 27.38 -10.19 -19.12
CA ASP A 356 27.36 -11.53 -18.56
C ASP A 356 28.77 -11.94 -18.06
N ARG A 357 28.87 -12.31 -16.78
CA ARG A 357 30.14 -12.46 -16.05
C ARG A 357 30.34 -13.83 -15.41
N SER A 358 29.32 -14.66 -15.32
CA SER A 358 29.47 -15.97 -14.68
C SER A 358 29.79 -17.06 -15.69
N GLU A 359 30.12 -18.25 -15.21
CA GLU A 359 30.13 -19.49 -16.03
C GLU A 359 29.44 -20.58 -15.20
N SER A 360 28.49 -20.18 -14.35
CA SER A 360 27.72 -21.08 -13.47
C SER A 360 26.74 -21.89 -14.29
N PHE A 361 26.43 -23.10 -13.83
CA PHE A 361 25.24 -23.78 -14.33
C PHE A 361 24.00 -23.08 -13.73
N GLU A 362 22.87 -23.16 -14.44
CA GLU A 362 21.54 -22.69 -14.03
C GLU A 362 21.29 -22.88 -12.53
N ASP A 363 21.51 -21.83 -11.75
CA ASP A 363 21.40 -21.80 -10.29
C ASP A 363 20.37 -20.76 -9.80
N GLY A 364 19.64 -20.16 -10.75
CA GLY A 364 18.67 -19.10 -10.50
C GLY A 364 19.32 -17.83 -9.98
N LEU A 365 20.58 -17.56 -10.33
CA LEU A 365 21.23 -16.26 -10.16
C LEU A 365 21.46 -15.64 -11.54
N PRO A 366 21.02 -14.39 -11.77
CA PRO A 366 21.44 -13.67 -12.96
C PRO A 366 22.96 -13.51 -12.97
N ASP A 367 23.58 -13.68 -14.14
CA ASP A 367 25.04 -13.67 -14.30
C ASP A 367 25.66 -12.26 -14.33
N TYR A 368 25.05 -11.34 -13.59
CA TYR A 368 25.58 -10.00 -13.33
C TYR A 368 25.25 -9.55 -11.90
N ASP A 369 26.05 -8.61 -11.40
CA ASP A 369 25.91 -8.01 -10.07
C ASP A 369 24.68 -7.08 -10.05
N THR A 370 23.52 -7.64 -9.75
CA THR A 370 22.23 -6.94 -9.68
C THR A 370 22.24 -5.86 -8.59
N SER A 371 22.87 -6.15 -7.44
CA SER A 371 22.93 -5.26 -6.28
C SER A 371 23.75 -3.99 -6.51
N ALA A 372 24.61 -3.97 -7.54
CA ALA A 372 25.27 -2.76 -8.03
C ALA A 372 24.28 -1.70 -8.54
N TYR A 373 23.03 -2.06 -8.83
CA TYR A 373 21.99 -1.17 -9.34
C TYR A 373 20.87 -0.92 -8.31
N THR A 374 20.17 0.22 -8.45
CA THR A 374 18.91 0.46 -7.75
C THR A 374 17.82 -0.46 -8.32
N PRO A 375 16.68 -0.64 -7.64
CA PRO A 375 15.53 -1.36 -8.20
C PRO A 375 14.99 -0.78 -9.52
N ASP A 376 15.36 0.46 -9.85
CA ASP A 376 15.00 1.13 -11.10
C ASP A 376 16.02 0.86 -12.22
N GLY A 377 17.11 0.12 -11.93
CA GLY A 377 18.22 -0.16 -12.84
C GLY A 377 19.27 0.95 -12.92
N VAL A 378 19.32 1.89 -11.97
CA VAL A 378 20.34 2.96 -11.96
C VAL A 378 21.58 2.49 -11.20
N LEU A 379 22.78 2.67 -11.77
CA LEU A 379 24.03 2.28 -11.10
C LEU A 379 24.20 3.03 -9.78
N ARG A 380 24.46 2.30 -8.69
CA ARG A 380 24.69 2.88 -7.36
C ARG A 380 26.09 3.46 -7.25
N THR A 381 26.22 4.52 -6.45
CA THR A 381 27.53 5.05 -6.03
C THR A 381 28.26 4.13 -5.06
N THR A 382 27.53 3.23 -4.38
CA THR A 382 28.07 2.24 -3.47
C THR A 382 27.26 0.96 -3.62
N ASN A 383 27.93 -0.14 -3.98
CA ASN A 383 27.31 -1.45 -4.04
C ASN A 383 27.17 -2.02 -2.61
N PRO A 384 25.95 -2.28 -2.10
CA PRO A 384 25.74 -2.90 -0.80
C PRO A 384 26.21 -4.36 -0.71
N ASP A 385 26.34 -5.07 -1.84
CA ASP A 385 26.78 -6.48 -1.89
C ASP A 385 27.66 -6.77 -3.13
N PRO A 386 28.95 -6.38 -3.11
CA PRO A 386 29.82 -6.50 -4.28
C PRO A 386 30.03 -7.94 -4.79
N GLY A 387 29.78 -8.16 -6.08
CA GLY A 387 29.97 -9.44 -6.77
C GLY A 387 28.65 -10.05 -7.23
N ILE A 388 28.70 -11.26 -7.79
CA ILE A 388 27.50 -12.07 -8.04
C ILE A 388 27.33 -12.97 -6.83
N THR A 389 26.27 -12.75 -6.05
CA THR A 389 25.97 -13.48 -4.82
C THR A 389 24.52 -13.97 -4.83
N PRO A 390 24.14 -14.85 -3.89
CA PRO A 390 22.75 -15.27 -3.74
C PRO A 390 21.73 -14.13 -3.49
N ALA A 391 22.17 -12.92 -3.10
CA ALA A 391 21.28 -11.78 -2.92
C ALA A 391 20.84 -11.16 -4.26
N ASP A 392 21.64 -11.31 -5.32
CA ASP A 392 21.35 -10.76 -6.65
C ASP A 392 20.18 -11.44 -7.36
N ARG A 393 19.77 -12.61 -6.85
CA ARG A 393 18.56 -13.33 -7.26
C ARG A 393 17.31 -12.47 -7.18
N THR A 394 17.21 -11.63 -6.15
CA THR A 394 15.95 -11.00 -5.76
C THR A 394 16.07 -9.49 -5.75
N VAL A 395 15.25 -8.85 -6.57
CA VAL A 395 15.11 -7.39 -6.60
C VAL A 395 13.88 -6.99 -5.81
N LYS A 396 14.06 -6.08 -4.85
CA LYS A 396 12.95 -5.46 -4.12
C LYS A 396 12.42 -4.29 -4.94
N LEU A 397 11.27 -4.48 -5.59
CA LEU A 397 10.60 -3.43 -6.36
C LEU A 397 10.08 -2.29 -5.45
N GLY A 398 9.88 -2.60 -4.16
CA GLY A 398 9.47 -1.65 -3.14
C GLY A 398 7.96 -1.60 -2.97
N ARG A 399 7.47 -0.49 -2.43
CA ARG A 399 6.05 -0.35 -2.11
C ARG A 399 5.22 -0.05 -3.36
N ILE A 400 4.24 -0.90 -3.62
CA ILE A 400 3.16 -0.64 -4.57
C ILE A 400 1.95 -0.17 -3.77
N GLN A 401 1.43 1.00 -4.14
CA GLN A 401 0.28 1.61 -3.46
C GLN A 401 -1.02 0.92 -3.87
N ALA A 402 -1.97 0.88 -2.94
CA ALA A 402 -3.33 0.41 -3.20
C ALA A 402 -3.93 1.11 -4.43
N GLY A 403 -4.55 0.34 -5.33
CA GLY A 403 -5.21 0.87 -6.52
C GLY A 403 -4.28 1.35 -7.64
N ARG A 404 -2.95 1.21 -7.50
CA ARG A 404 -2.01 1.46 -8.61
C ARG A 404 -1.69 0.15 -9.33
N GLU A 405 -1.87 0.14 -10.64
CA GLU A 405 -1.53 -0.99 -11.49
C GLU A 405 -0.07 -0.92 -11.96
N ILE A 406 0.58 -2.09 -12.00
CA ILE A 406 1.89 -2.30 -12.62
C ILE A 406 1.74 -3.00 -13.98
N VAL A 407 2.56 -2.60 -14.95
CA VAL A 407 2.68 -3.28 -16.25
C VAL A 407 4.11 -3.74 -16.40
N PHE A 408 4.33 -5.06 -16.54
CA PHE A 408 5.66 -5.59 -16.84
C PHE A 408 5.96 -5.48 -18.33
N PHE A 409 7.24 -5.31 -18.65
CA PHE A 409 7.74 -5.44 -20.00
C PHE A 409 9.05 -6.25 -20.02
N LEU A 410 9.23 -7.01 -21.10
CA LEU A 410 10.45 -7.69 -21.45
C LEU A 410 11.03 -7.04 -22.70
N VAL A 411 12.28 -6.59 -22.63
CA VAL A 411 13.05 -6.19 -23.81
C VAL A 411 13.88 -7.39 -24.23
N THR A 412 13.64 -7.91 -25.42
CA THR A 412 14.33 -9.08 -25.95
C THR A 412 15.33 -8.69 -27.03
N TYR A 413 16.54 -9.24 -26.94
CA TYR A 413 17.60 -9.12 -27.93
C TYR A 413 17.74 -10.40 -28.74
N TYR A 414 17.12 -10.42 -29.91
CA TYR A 414 17.17 -11.57 -30.81
C TYR A 414 16.84 -11.20 -32.24
N ASP A 415 17.40 -11.94 -33.19
CA ASP A 415 17.08 -11.80 -34.61
C ASP A 415 15.94 -12.73 -35.00
N ALA A 416 14.69 -12.30 -34.74
CA ALA A 416 13.53 -13.02 -35.23
C ALA A 416 13.50 -13.02 -36.77
N THR A 417 13.08 -14.14 -37.36
CA THR A 417 12.76 -14.18 -38.79
C THR A 417 11.30 -13.76 -39.01
N HIS A 418 10.85 -13.77 -40.27
CA HIS A 418 9.43 -13.66 -40.58
C HIS A 418 9.02 -14.95 -41.28
N ASP A 419 8.81 -16.00 -40.48
CA ASP A 419 8.40 -17.32 -40.95
C ASP A 419 7.24 -17.88 -40.10
N PRO A 420 6.03 -17.29 -40.24
CA PRO A 420 4.88 -17.73 -39.46
C PRO A 420 4.44 -19.19 -39.73
N ASN A 421 4.90 -19.83 -40.81
CA ASN A 421 4.62 -21.24 -41.10
C ASN A 421 5.68 -22.20 -40.59
N GLY A 422 6.94 -21.78 -40.55
CA GLY A 422 8.06 -22.58 -40.12
C GLY A 422 8.23 -22.52 -38.61
N ASP A 423 9.05 -21.58 -38.14
CA ASP A 423 9.35 -21.41 -36.71
C ASP A 423 8.24 -20.66 -35.94
N GLY A 424 7.25 -20.10 -36.65
CA GLY A 424 6.14 -19.37 -36.05
C GLY A 424 6.51 -17.93 -35.68
N THR A 425 7.71 -17.47 -36.05
CA THR A 425 8.16 -16.10 -35.78
C THR A 425 7.63 -15.11 -36.79
N VAL A 426 7.44 -13.86 -36.34
CA VAL A 426 6.96 -12.77 -37.18
C VAL A 426 7.76 -11.50 -36.91
N TYR A 427 7.83 -10.61 -37.88
CA TYR A 427 8.25 -9.24 -37.60
C TYR A 427 7.15 -8.49 -36.85
N PRO A 428 7.49 -7.68 -35.81
CA PRO A 428 6.53 -6.79 -35.16
C PRO A 428 5.76 -5.94 -36.17
N CYS A 429 4.48 -5.68 -35.88
CA CYS A 429 3.59 -4.93 -36.75
C CYS A 429 3.34 -3.52 -36.22
N LEU A 430 4.02 -2.52 -36.79
CA LEU A 430 3.86 -1.11 -36.40
C LEU A 430 2.50 -0.55 -36.82
N MET A 431 2.07 -0.85 -38.05
CA MET A 431 0.76 -0.42 -38.56
C MET A 431 -0.10 -1.63 -38.91
N LYS A 432 -1.21 -1.76 -38.19
CA LYS A 432 -2.18 -2.84 -38.38
C LYS A 432 -3.47 -2.29 -38.99
N ALA A 433 -3.86 -2.87 -40.13
CA ALA A 433 -5.14 -2.56 -40.75
C ALA A 433 -6.32 -3.12 -39.92
N ILE A 434 -7.52 -2.60 -40.18
CA ILE A 434 -8.76 -2.97 -39.48
C ILE A 434 -9.05 -4.48 -39.59
N ASP A 435 -8.68 -5.11 -40.70
CA ASP A 435 -8.82 -6.56 -40.93
C ASP A 435 -7.72 -7.40 -40.27
N GLY A 436 -6.88 -6.76 -39.44
CA GLY A 436 -5.76 -7.35 -38.73
C GLY A 436 -4.51 -7.55 -39.57
N ARG A 437 -4.49 -7.15 -40.86
CA ARG A 437 -3.32 -7.30 -41.72
C ARG A 437 -2.26 -6.27 -41.36
N CYS A 438 -1.00 -6.68 -41.29
CA CYS A 438 0.07 -5.70 -41.13
C CYS A 438 0.39 -4.98 -42.43
N SER A 439 0.50 -3.66 -42.40
CA SER A 439 0.92 -2.84 -43.55
C SER A 439 2.35 -2.32 -43.43
N LEU A 440 2.86 -2.17 -42.20
CA LEU A 440 4.25 -1.77 -41.93
C LEU A 440 4.83 -2.65 -40.83
N HIS A 441 5.83 -3.47 -41.18
CA HIS A 441 6.59 -4.27 -40.24
C HIS A 441 7.87 -3.55 -39.77
N LEU A 442 8.22 -3.79 -38.51
CA LEU A 442 9.51 -3.43 -37.95
C LEU A 442 10.44 -4.65 -37.99
N LYS A 443 11.56 -4.53 -38.71
CA LYS A 443 12.65 -5.51 -38.68
C LYS A 443 13.70 -5.04 -37.67
N THR A 444 13.78 -5.68 -36.51
CA THR A 444 14.59 -5.24 -35.38
C THR A 444 15.22 -6.43 -34.65
N SER A 445 16.39 -6.21 -34.04
CA SER A 445 16.99 -7.14 -33.07
C SER A 445 16.59 -6.85 -31.63
N THR A 446 15.85 -5.77 -31.40
CA THR A 446 15.33 -5.36 -30.09
C THR A 446 13.81 -5.34 -30.19
N SER A 447 13.16 -6.28 -29.52
CA SER A 447 11.69 -6.35 -29.38
C SER A 447 11.26 -6.03 -27.96
N VAL A 448 10.01 -5.59 -27.80
CA VAL A 448 9.41 -5.30 -26.50
C VAL A 448 8.10 -6.04 -26.38
N PHE A 449 7.93 -6.76 -25.27
CA PHE A 449 6.71 -7.48 -24.94
C PHE A 449 6.17 -7.00 -23.60
N PHE A 450 4.87 -6.76 -23.52
CA PHE A 450 4.16 -6.31 -22.33
C PHE A 450 3.36 -7.45 -21.72
N SER A 451 3.15 -7.36 -20.40
CA SER A 451 2.24 -8.24 -19.70
C SER A 451 0.79 -8.10 -20.18
N LYS A 452 0.43 -6.92 -20.68
CA LYS A 452 -0.82 -6.64 -21.38
C LYS A 452 -0.70 -7.06 -22.85
N PRO A 453 -1.15 -8.26 -23.23
CA PRO A 453 -0.92 -8.83 -24.56
C PRO A 453 -1.56 -8.02 -25.70
N GLY A 454 -2.63 -7.27 -25.42
CA GLY A 454 -3.23 -6.35 -26.40
C GLY A 454 -2.26 -5.26 -26.87
N TRP A 455 -1.19 -4.99 -26.14
CA TRP A 455 -0.20 -3.94 -26.43
C TRP A 455 1.00 -4.45 -27.22
N ASN A 456 1.16 -5.76 -27.41
CA ASN A 456 2.29 -6.32 -28.16
C ASN A 456 2.17 -6.01 -29.66
N LEU A 457 3.29 -5.73 -30.33
CA LEU A 457 3.28 -5.38 -31.75
C LEU A 457 3.15 -6.59 -32.67
N ASP A 458 3.56 -7.77 -32.22
CA ASP A 458 3.64 -8.97 -33.02
C ASP A 458 2.32 -9.75 -33.03
N GLN A 459 2.08 -10.46 -34.13
CA GLN A 459 0.81 -11.14 -34.38
C GLN A 459 0.87 -12.60 -33.93
N ASP A 460 -0.20 -13.07 -33.29
CA ASP A 460 -0.41 -14.50 -33.05
C ASP A 460 -0.78 -15.19 -34.38
N ALA A 461 0.22 -15.65 -35.13
CA ALA A 461 0.02 -16.29 -36.43
C ALA A 461 -0.64 -17.67 -36.35
N ARG A 462 -0.50 -18.38 -35.22
CA ARG A 462 -1.14 -19.70 -35.05
C ARG A 462 -2.63 -19.57 -34.70
N GLY A 463 -3.01 -18.55 -33.94
CA GLY A 463 -4.42 -18.25 -33.60
C GLY A 463 -5.12 -19.30 -32.74
N THR A 464 -4.37 -20.11 -31.99
CA THR A 464 -4.93 -21.17 -31.14
C THR A 464 -5.60 -20.60 -29.89
N SER A 465 -6.61 -21.32 -29.35
CA SER A 465 -7.28 -20.96 -28.10
C SER A 465 -7.42 -22.19 -27.20
N PRO A 466 -6.74 -22.25 -26.03
CA PRO A 466 -5.80 -21.23 -25.52
C PRO A 466 -4.53 -21.14 -26.39
N VAL A 467 -3.75 -20.08 -26.18
CA VAL A 467 -2.44 -19.88 -26.85
C VAL A 467 -1.46 -20.95 -26.38
N ALA A 468 -1.44 -21.21 -25.07
CA ALA A 468 -0.67 -22.27 -24.43
C ALA A 468 -1.41 -22.80 -23.19
N GLN A 469 -1.13 -24.03 -22.75
CA GLN A 469 -1.67 -24.60 -21.52
C GLN A 469 -0.78 -25.70 -20.95
N TYR A 470 -0.67 -25.75 -19.62
CA TYR A 470 0.25 -26.63 -18.90
C TYR A 470 -0.30 -27.04 -17.53
N ASN A 471 0.33 -28.03 -16.90
CA ASN A 471 0.20 -28.33 -15.49
C ASN A 471 1.26 -27.55 -14.71
N LEU A 472 0.84 -26.69 -13.79
CA LEU A 472 1.74 -25.82 -13.04
C LEU A 472 2.68 -26.58 -12.09
N GLY A 473 2.18 -27.66 -11.46
CA GLY A 473 2.86 -28.37 -10.37
C GLY A 473 3.67 -29.58 -10.81
N CYS A 474 4.03 -29.65 -12.08
CA CYS A 474 4.77 -30.76 -12.65
C CYS A 474 5.88 -30.24 -13.54
N ALA A 475 7.07 -30.83 -13.40
CA ALA A 475 8.20 -30.56 -14.26
C ALA A 475 7.92 -30.97 -15.72
N ARG A 476 8.56 -30.28 -16.66
CA ARG A 476 8.52 -30.52 -18.09
C ARG A 476 9.09 -31.90 -18.41
N ASP A 477 8.33 -32.67 -19.20
CA ASP A 477 8.87 -33.84 -19.90
C ASP A 477 8.93 -33.49 -21.39
N PRO A 478 10.12 -33.43 -22.02
CA PRO A 478 10.26 -33.03 -23.43
C PRO A 478 9.57 -33.99 -24.40
N ARG A 479 9.18 -35.20 -23.96
CA ARG A 479 8.41 -36.17 -24.77
C ARG A 479 6.91 -35.89 -24.73
N CYS A 480 6.44 -35.07 -23.80
CA CYS A 480 5.04 -34.69 -23.72
C CYS A 480 4.68 -33.73 -24.86
N ASN A 481 3.59 -34.01 -25.58
CA ASN A 481 3.10 -33.13 -26.63
C ASN A 481 2.05 -32.16 -26.04
N PRO A 482 2.34 -30.85 -25.92
CA PRO A 482 1.42 -29.89 -25.30
C PRO A 482 0.14 -29.65 -26.12
N ILE A 483 0.19 -29.90 -27.44
CA ILE A 483 -0.99 -29.81 -28.32
C ILE A 483 -1.91 -31.02 -28.14
N ARG A 484 -1.33 -32.19 -27.85
CA ARG A 484 -2.06 -33.46 -27.66
C ARG A 484 -1.48 -34.24 -26.46
N PRO A 485 -1.78 -33.82 -25.22
CA PRO A 485 -1.20 -34.41 -24.02
C PRO A 485 -1.82 -35.79 -23.75
N MET A 486 -1.19 -36.86 -24.28
CA MET A 486 -1.60 -38.25 -24.03
C MET A 486 -0.58 -38.98 -23.14
N ASP A 487 0.69 -39.03 -23.56
CA ASP A 487 1.79 -39.67 -22.84
C ASP A 487 2.68 -38.64 -22.14
N TYR A 488 3.37 -39.07 -21.07
CA TYR A 488 4.27 -38.22 -20.27
C TYR A 488 3.57 -36.99 -19.66
N THR A 489 2.30 -37.16 -19.31
CA THR A 489 1.44 -36.10 -18.78
C THR A 489 1.35 -36.14 -17.26
N CYS A 490 0.92 -35.01 -16.71
CA CYS A 490 0.58 -34.82 -15.31
C CYS A 490 -0.91 -34.43 -15.21
N PRO A 491 -1.74 -35.21 -14.49
CA PRO A 491 -3.16 -34.92 -14.39
C PRO A 491 -3.41 -33.67 -13.55
N ASP A 492 -4.34 -32.83 -14.00
CA ASP A 492 -4.92 -31.77 -13.18
C ASP A 492 -5.63 -32.35 -11.96
N ALA A 493 -5.35 -31.82 -10.78
CA ALA A 493 -5.84 -32.36 -9.52
C ALA A 493 -7.37 -32.26 -9.37
N SER A 494 -8.02 -31.34 -10.08
CA SER A 494 -9.47 -31.09 -9.96
C SER A 494 -10.28 -31.84 -11.02
N THR A 495 -9.76 -31.95 -12.24
CA THR A 495 -10.49 -32.49 -13.41
C THR A 495 -9.92 -33.82 -13.90
N SER A 496 -8.73 -34.22 -13.43
CA SER A 496 -7.95 -35.35 -13.97
C SER A 496 -7.59 -35.21 -15.45
N GLN A 497 -7.73 -34.02 -16.04
CA GLN A 497 -7.32 -33.76 -17.41
C GLN A 497 -5.80 -33.95 -17.54
N PRO A 498 -5.31 -34.74 -18.50
CA PRO A 498 -3.88 -34.87 -18.75
C PRO A 498 -3.33 -33.58 -19.37
N LEU A 499 -2.23 -33.07 -18.80
CA LEU A 499 -1.54 -31.86 -19.23
C LEU A 499 -0.03 -32.09 -19.18
N CYS A 500 0.76 -31.41 -20.01
CA CYS A 500 2.22 -31.43 -19.87
C CYS A 500 2.67 -30.54 -18.72
N GLY A 501 3.72 -30.93 -17.99
CA GLY A 501 4.46 -29.96 -17.16
C GLY A 501 5.20 -28.95 -18.04
N TRP A 502 5.58 -27.81 -17.46
CA TRP A 502 6.21 -26.72 -18.22
C TRP A 502 7.54 -26.25 -17.64
N LEU A 503 7.66 -26.09 -16.32
CA LEU A 503 8.92 -25.72 -15.69
C LEU A 503 9.96 -26.83 -15.80
N GLN A 504 11.23 -26.48 -15.99
CA GLN A 504 12.30 -27.46 -15.89
C GLN A 504 12.37 -28.10 -14.48
N GLU A 505 12.94 -29.30 -14.39
CA GLU A 505 13.06 -30.04 -13.12
C GLU A 505 13.90 -29.27 -12.10
N THR A 506 15.00 -28.65 -12.54
CA THR A 506 15.87 -27.77 -11.74
C THR A 506 15.11 -26.57 -11.17
N SER A 507 14.37 -25.84 -12.00
CA SER A 507 13.53 -24.71 -11.57
C SER A 507 12.46 -25.15 -10.56
N HIS A 508 11.88 -26.33 -10.76
CA HIS A 508 10.88 -26.89 -9.84
C HIS A 508 11.50 -27.25 -8.48
N ASP A 509 12.72 -27.78 -8.46
CA ASP A 509 13.47 -28.07 -7.24
C ASP A 509 13.88 -26.78 -6.49
N LEU A 510 14.30 -25.75 -7.23
CA LEU A 510 14.68 -24.44 -6.67
C LEU A 510 13.52 -23.80 -5.90
N LEU A 511 12.30 -23.86 -6.43
CA LEU A 511 11.11 -23.35 -5.74
C LEU A 511 10.89 -24.01 -4.36
N GLY A 512 11.26 -25.29 -4.22
CA GLY A 512 11.19 -26.05 -2.98
C GLY A 512 12.24 -25.68 -1.93
N THR A 513 13.19 -24.79 -2.26
CA THR A 513 14.25 -24.38 -1.33
C THR A 513 13.82 -23.21 -0.42
N PRO A 514 14.49 -22.99 0.73
CA PRO A 514 14.22 -21.85 1.59
C PRO A 514 14.43 -20.49 0.91
N ALA A 515 15.32 -20.42 -0.08
CA ALA A 515 15.60 -19.19 -0.82
C ALA A 515 14.39 -18.70 -1.64
N TYR A 516 13.54 -19.62 -2.08
CA TYR A 516 12.29 -19.32 -2.80
C TYR A 516 11.05 -19.49 -1.92
N GLY A 517 11.21 -19.69 -0.61
CA GLY A 517 10.10 -19.79 0.34
C GLY A 517 9.50 -21.19 0.51
N ASN A 518 10.20 -22.25 0.06
CA ASN A 518 9.73 -23.64 0.09
C ASN A 518 8.36 -23.81 -0.60
N LEU A 519 8.22 -23.19 -1.77
CA LEU A 519 6.99 -23.17 -2.55
C LEU A 519 6.69 -24.54 -3.15
N VAL A 520 5.43 -24.95 -3.03
CA VAL A 520 4.90 -26.16 -3.67
C VAL A 520 3.84 -25.75 -4.65
N LEU A 521 4.11 -25.87 -5.94
CA LEU A 521 3.16 -25.52 -6.97
C LEU A 521 1.99 -26.53 -7.00
N PRO A 522 0.74 -26.06 -7.07
CA PRO A 522 -0.42 -26.96 -7.20
C PRO A 522 -0.40 -27.65 -8.56
N LYS A 523 -0.79 -28.94 -8.60
CA LYS A 523 -1.04 -29.66 -9.86
C LYS A 523 -2.34 -29.18 -10.51
N ALA A 524 -2.35 -27.95 -10.96
CA ALA A 524 -3.50 -27.27 -11.54
C ALA A 524 -3.20 -26.83 -12.97
N ARG A 525 -4.23 -26.82 -13.81
CA ARG A 525 -4.18 -26.26 -15.15
C ARG A 525 -3.87 -24.77 -15.10
N SER A 526 -2.84 -24.36 -15.81
CA SER A 526 -2.56 -22.96 -16.15
C SER A 526 -2.62 -22.80 -17.67
N TRP A 527 -3.08 -21.65 -18.15
CA TRP A 527 -3.23 -21.39 -19.58
C TRP A 527 -3.11 -19.91 -19.90
N VAL A 528 -2.75 -19.64 -21.15
CA VAL A 528 -2.63 -18.29 -21.70
C VAL A 528 -3.81 -18.06 -22.66
N PRO A 529 -4.73 -17.13 -22.36
CA PRO A 529 -5.88 -16.86 -23.22
C PRO A 529 -5.44 -16.17 -24.52
N ARG A 530 -6.21 -16.38 -25.58
CA ARG A 530 -6.06 -15.64 -26.83
C ARG A 530 -6.63 -14.23 -26.66
N VAL A 531 -5.95 -13.22 -27.21
CA VAL A 531 -6.45 -11.84 -27.27
C VAL A 531 -7.32 -11.58 -28.50
N SER A 532 -8.28 -10.68 -28.36
CA SER A 532 -9.27 -10.36 -29.40
C SER A 532 -8.64 -9.65 -30.61
N ASN A 533 -7.65 -8.78 -30.38
CA ASN A 533 -6.97 -8.04 -31.44
C ASN A 533 -5.95 -8.88 -32.23
N GLY A 534 -5.71 -10.15 -31.83
CA GLY A 534 -4.84 -11.09 -32.53
C GLY A 534 -3.34 -10.82 -32.37
N ASN A 535 -2.93 -10.09 -31.34
CA ASN A 535 -1.52 -9.97 -30.96
C ASN A 535 -1.07 -11.21 -30.17
N MET A 536 0.24 -11.46 -30.10
CA MET A 536 0.77 -12.58 -29.32
C MET A 536 0.83 -12.23 -27.83
N PRO A 537 0.29 -13.06 -26.92
CA PRO A 537 0.59 -12.94 -25.51
C PRO A 537 1.98 -13.47 -25.18
N HIS A 538 2.74 -12.72 -24.39
CA HIS A 538 4.10 -13.11 -24.00
C HIS A 538 4.25 -13.43 -22.53
N PHE A 539 3.28 -13.05 -21.69
CA PHE A 539 3.33 -13.30 -20.25
C PHE A 539 2.26 -14.30 -19.84
N GLN A 540 2.69 -15.31 -19.09
CA GLN A 540 1.84 -16.18 -18.30
C GLN A 540 2.03 -15.83 -16.83
N VAL A 541 0.97 -15.36 -16.17
CA VAL A 541 1.00 -14.97 -14.75
C VAL A 541 0.05 -15.85 -13.98
N GLN A 542 0.57 -16.60 -13.02
CA GLN A 542 -0.21 -17.61 -12.31
C GLN A 542 -0.02 -17.49 -10.80
N ALA A 543 -1.12 -17.36 -10.07
CA ALA A 543 -1.12 -17.38 -8.62
C ALA A 543 -0.73 -18.75 -8.07
N VAL A 544 0.13 -18.77 -7.06
CA VAL A 544 0.51 -19.96 -6.30
C VAL A 544 -0.50 -20.14 -5.16
N THR A 545 -1.56 -20.91 -5.38
CA THR A 545 -2.68 -21.01 -4.42
C THR A 545 -2.29 -21.57 -3.04
N THR A 546 -1.18 -22.31 -2.97
CA THR A 546 -0.59 -22.86 -1.74
C THR A 546 0.24 -21.83 -0.97
N SER A 547 0.64 -20.72 -1.60
CA SER A 547 1.42 -19.64 -0.99
C SER A 547 0.86 -18.28 -1.41
N PRO A 548 -0.15 -17.78 -0.68
CA PRO A 548 -0.80 -16.51 -0.97
C PRO A 548 0.18 -15.34 -1.06
N GLY A 549 -0.06 -14.44 -2.02
CA GLY A 549 0.87 -13.33 -2.28
C GLY A 549 2.09 -13.74 -3.11
N SER A 550 2.10 -14.94 -3.70
CA SER A 550 3.13 -15.39 -4.63
C SER A 550 2.54 -15.72 -6.01
N TRP A 551 3.23 -15.34 -7.07
CA TRP A 551 2.89 -15.66 -8.45
C TRP A 551 4.12 -16.11 -9.22
N ILE A 552 3.93 -17.06 -10.13
CA ILE A 552 4.94 -17.42 -11.13
C ILE A 552 4.64 -16.67 -12.41
N LEU A 553 5.66 -16.02 -12.96
CA LEU A 553 5.67 -15.36 -14.25
C LEU A 553 6.50 -16.22 -15.19
N GLY A 554 5.88 -16.77 -16.23
CA GLY A 554 6.57 -17.38 -17.36
C GLY A 554 6.47 -16.46 -18.58
N ILE A 555 7.55 -16.30 -19.32
CA ILE A 555 7.62 -15.35 -20.43
C ILE A 555 8.13 -16.06 -21.69
N GLU A 556 7.41 -15.88 -22.79
CA GLU A 556 7.81 -16.23 -24.15
C GLU A 556 8.59 -15.06 -24.76
N ASP A 557 9.72 -15.31 -25.41
CA ASP A 557 10.65 -14.25 -25.83
C ASP A 557 10.72 -13.99 -27.34
N LEU A 558 10.05 -14.79 -28.18
CA LEU A 558 10.10 -14.63 -29.63
C LEU A 558 8.84 -13.97 -30.20
N ASN A 559 9.01 -12.94 -31.03
CA ASN A 559 7.90 -12.37 -31.79
C ASN A 559 7.14 -13.48 -32.56
N GLY A 560 5.81 -13.48 -32.51
CA GLY A 560 4.92 -14.53 -33.06
C GLY A 560 4.68 -15.69 -32.09
N GLY A 561 5.46 -15.71 -31.01
CA GLY A 561 5.41 -16.65 -29.91
C GLY A 561 6.22 -17.90 -30.13
N GLY A 562 7.09 -17.97 -31.15
CA GLY A 562 8.05 -19.08 -31.30
C GLY A 562 7.46 -20.47 -31.01
N ASP A 563 8.01 -21.14 -29.99
CA ASP A 563 7.56 -22.45 -29.54
C ASP A 563 6.41 -22.42 -28.50
N ARG A 564 6.14 -21.26 -27.88
CA ARG A 564 5.04 -20.97 -26.94
C ARG A 564 5.17 -21.70 -25.63
N ASP A 565 6.38 -22.03 -25.18
CA ASP A 565 6.55 -22.76 -23.93
C ASP A 565 6.56 -21.88 -22.67
N PHE A 566 6.75 -20.56 -22.83
CA PHE A 566 6.78 -19.55 -21.77
C PHE A 566 7.85 -19.81 -20.70
N THR A 567 8.85 -20.65 -20.99
CA THR A 567 9.94 -20.97 -20.06
C THR A 567 11.20 -20.17 -20.32
N ASN A 568 11.22 -19.33 -21.35
CA ASN A 568 12.40 -18.57 -21.75
C ASN A 568 12.89 -17.63 -20.63
N VAL A 569 11.96 -17.02 -19.89
CA VAL A 569 12.29 -16.35 -18.62
C VAL A 569 11.23 -16.70 -17.59
N VAL A 570 11.67 -17.23 -16.44
CA VAL A 570 10.78 -17.55 -15.32
C VAL A 570 11.16 -16.77 -14.08
N LEU A 571 10.17 -16.11 -13.47
CA LEU A 571 10.34 -15.34 -12.24
C LEU A 571 9.27 -15.68 -11.21
N LEU A 572 9.64 -15.52 -9.94
CA LEU A 572 8.75 -15.57 -8.80
C LEU A 572 8.48 -14.16 -8.30
N LEU A 573 7.23 -13.70 -8.43
CA LEU A 573 6.75 -12.45 -7.87
C LEU A 573 6.19 -12.69 -6.48
N GLN A 574 6.67 -11.96 -5.47
CA GLN A 574 6.20 -12.08 -4.09
C GLN A 574 5.84 -10.72 -3.51
N ALA A 575 4.63 -10.65 -2.98
CA ALA A 575 4.14 -9.53 -2.21
C ALA A 575 4.22 -9.85 -0.72
N THR A 576 4.53 -8.84 0.09
CA THR A 576 4.36 -8.87 1.54
C THR A 576 3.45 -7.73 1.97
N ARG A 577 2.58 -7.96 2.95
CA ARG A 577 1.57 -6.97 3.33
C ARG A 577 2.21 -5.81 4.09
N VAL A 578 1.78 -4.59 3.75
CA VAL A 578 2.08 -3.41 4.56
C VAL A 578 1.10 -3.35 5.73
N PRO A 579 1.57 -3.16 6.98
CA PRO A 579 0.68 -3.07 8.14
C PRO A 579 -0.35 -1.93 8.02
N GLY A 580 -1.59 -2.23 8.41
CA GLY A 580 -2.64 -1.23 8.57
C GLY A 580 -2.37 -0.33 9.78
N ASN A 581 -2.60 0.98 9.66
CA ASN A 581 -2.49 1.92 10.76
C ASN A 581 -3.72 2.82 10.83
N VAL A 582 -4.23 2.99 12.04
CA VAL A 582 -5.36 3.86 12.34
C VAL A 582 -4.87 4.88 13.36
N ARG A 583 -5.17 6.16 13.16
CA ARG A 583 -4.96 7.19 14.18
C ARG A 583 -6.21 8.06 14.30
N SER A 584 -6.79 8.09 15.49
CA SER A 584 -7.96 8.94 15.76
C SER A 584 -7.56 10.41 15.86
N ASN A 585 -8.54 11.28 15.66
CA ASN A 585 -8.47 12.66 16.15
C ASN A 585 -8.48 12.69 17.68
N VAL A 586 -8.31 13.89 18.25
CA VAL A 586 -8.51 14.07 19.68
C VAL A 586 -9.97 13.82 20.04
N ILE A 587 -10.19 12.89 20.98
CA ILE A 587 -11.52 12.46 21.44
C ILE A 587 -11.92 13.10 22.79
N SER A 588 -10.97 13.70 23.51
CA SER A 588 -11.25 14.47 24.72
C SER A 588 -11.65 15.92 24.39
N PRO A 589 -12.50 16.57 25.20
CA PRO A 589 -12.77 17.99 25.08
C PRO A 589 -11.56 18.83 25.49
N ALA A 590 -11.58 20.12 25.13
CA ALA A 590 -10.57 21.06 25.59
C ALA A 590 -10.70 21.35 27.09
N LEU A 591 -9.63 21.05 27.85
CA LEU A 591 -9.54 21.26 29.29
C LEU A 591 -8.93 22.62 29.65
N ASP A 592 -9.26 23.12 30.84
CA ASP A 592 -8.82 24.41 31.42
C ASP A 592 -7.32 24.53 31.78
N GLY A 593 -6.52 23.46 31.56
CA GLY A 593 -5.08 23.42 31.83
C GLY A 593 -4.69 23.11 33.28
N GLN A 594 -5.67 22.97 34.18
CA GLN A 594 -5.48 22.51 35.58
C GLN A 594 -5.82 21.02 35.75
N CYS A 595 -6.26 20.40 34.66
CA CYS A 595 -6.64 19.00 34.60
C CYS A 595 -5.87 18.29 33.49
N ALA A 596 -5.41 17.08 33.80
CA ALA A 596 -4.81 16.17 32.84
C ALA A 596 -5.49 14.82 32.92
N ILE A 597 -5.38 14.02 31.86
CA ILE A 597 -5.93 12.67 31.85
C ILE A 597 -5.03 11.79 32.70
N SER A 598 -5.60 11.12 33.70
CA SER A 598 -4.83 10.38 34.72
C SER A 598 -5.00 8.86 34.62
N ARG A 599 -6.18 8.42 34.20
CA ARG A 599 -6.52 7.00 34.03
C ARG A 599 -7.44 6.84 32.83
N LEU A 600 -7.35 5.68 32.19
CA LEU A 600 -8.18 5.34 31.04
C LEU A 600 -8.55 3.86 31.03
N ARG A 601 -9.70 3.55 30.43
CA ARG A 601 -10.18 2.20 30.15
C ARG A 601 -10.39 2.11 28.64
N VAL A 602 -9.69 1.19 28.00
CA VAL A 602 -9.93 0.85 26.59
C VAL A 602 -10.63 -0.48 26.54
N ARG A 603 -11.81 -0.52 25.91
CA ARG A 603 -12.50 -1.75 25.52
C ARG A 603 -12.50 -1.85 24.00
N LYS A 604 -12.21 -3.02 23.46
CA LYS A 604 -12.17 -3.27 22.02
C LYS A 604 -13.19 -4.33 21.61
N THR A 605 -13.73 -4.18 20.41
CA THR A 605 -14.43 -5.23 19.69
C THR A 605 -13.77 -5.37 18.34
N ASP A 606 -12.95 -6.41 18.19
CA ASP A 606 -12.28 -6.75 16.94
C ASP A 606 -12.55 -8.19 16.53
N TRP A 607 -12.31 -8.48 15.26
CA TRP A 607 -12.63 -9.77 14.66
C TRP A 607 -11.62 -10.13 13.56
N ALA A 608 -11.37 -11.44 13.46
CA ALA A 608 -10.61 -12.07 12.39
C ALA A 608 -11.17 -13.48 12.15
N PRO A 609 -11.06 -14.05 10.93
CA PRO A 609 -11.42 -15.45 10.67
C PRO A 609 -10.63 -16.43 11.56
N LEU A 610 -11.23 -17.57 11.90
CA LEU A 610 -10.63 -18.56 12.82
C LEU A 610 -9.27 -19.09 12.31
N GLU A 611 -9.12 -19.27 11.01
CA GLU A 611 -7.86 -19.69 10.37
C GLU A 611 -6.74 -18.65 10.55
N CYS A 612 -7.09 -17.36 10.59
CA CYS A 612 -6.15 -16.27 10.82
C CYS A 612 -5.69 -16.22 12.29
N GLN A 613 -6.56 -16.61 13.22
CA GLN A 613 -6.27 -16.62 14.65
C GLN A 613 -5.33 -17.76 15.10
N GLN A 614 -5.10 -18.79 14.27
CA GLN A 614 -4.32 -19.97 14.65
C GLN A 614 -2.81 -19.86 14.38
N SER A 615 -2.34 -18.85 13.65
CA SER A 615 -0.95 -18.74 13.15
C SER A 615 0.06 -18.02 14.09
N ALA A 616 0.12 -18.33 15.40
CA ALA A 616 0.57 -17.34 16.41
C ALA A 616 2.07 -17.28 16.74
N SER A 617 2.72 -16.19 16.32
CA SER A 617 3.82 -15.56 17.09
C SER A 617 4.01 -14.05 16.83
N THR A 618 3.45 -13.47 15.76
CA THR A 618 3.67 -12.05 15.35
C THR A 618 2.43 -11.34 14.76
N PHE A 619 1.23 -11.91 14.84
CA PHE A 619 -0.01 -11.31 14.32
C PHE A 619 -0.81 -10.56 15.40
N GLY A 620 -1.68 -9.63 14.98
CA GLY A 620 -2.69 -9.04 15.85
C GLY A 620 -2.98 -7.56 15.58
N ILE A 621 -3.94 -7.01 16.33
CA ILE A 621 -4.22 -5.58 16.38
C ILE A 621 -3.60 -5.03 17.67
N ALA A 622 -2.57 -4.21 17.52
CA ALA A 622 -1.91 -3.54 18.64
C ALA A 622 -2.49 -2.14 18.82
N TYR A 623 -3.02 -1.85 20.02
CA TYR A 623 -3.61 -0.55 20.34
C TYR A 623 -2.66 0.26 21.21
N ALA A 624 -2.66 1.58 21.00
CA ALA A 624 -1.96 2.52 21.85
C ALA A 624 -2.77 3.81 22.03
N VAL A 625 -2.55 4.49 23.13
CA VAL A 625 -3.19 5.76 23.47
C VAL A 625 -2.12 6.82 23.73
N ALA A 626 -2.46 8.07 23.48
CA ALA A 626 -1.65 9.22 23.80
C ALA A 626 -2.55 10.36 24.26
N SER A 627 -2.00 11.28 25.03
CA SER A 627 -2.73 12.39 25.65
C SER A 627 -2.11 13.76 25.34
N ASP A 628 -1.07 13.75 24.51
CA ASP A 628 -0.33 14.89 23.96
C ASP A 628 -0.49 14.96 22.43
N CYS A 629 -1.69 14.65 21.94
CA CYS A 629 -1.94 14.42 20.53
C CYS A 629 -1.89 15.67 19.64
N ASN A 630 -1.98 16.87 20.21
CA ASN A 630 -1.71 18.13 19.51
C ASN A 630 -0.61 18.95 20.22
N VAL A 631 0.04 19.81 19.45
CA VAL A 631 0.92 20.87 19.96
C VAL A 631 0.19 22.18 19.77
N CYS A 632 -0.09 22.88 20.88
CA CYS A 632 -0.82 24.14 20.86
C CYS A 632 0.10 25.32 21.20
N ALA A 633 0.09 26.36 20.37
CA ALA A 633 0.81 27.61 20.59
C ALA A 633 -0.07 28.80 20.15
N ASN A 634 -0.12 29.86 20.96
CA ASN A 634 -0.85 31.10 20.66
C ASN A 634 -2.33 30.89 20.25
N GLY A 635 -3.02 29.92 20.86
CA GLY A 635 -4.43 29.62 20.57
C GLY A 635 -4.67 28.81 19.28
N SER A 636 -3.61 28.41 18.57
CA SER A 636 -3.69 27.46 17.46
C SER A 636 -3.12 26.10 17.88
N CYS A 637 -3.79 25.02 17.49
CA CYS A 637 -3.36 23.65 17.76
C CYS A 637 -3.12 22.93 16.44
N GLN A 638 -1.95 22.30 16.31
CA GLN A 638 -1.64 21.41 15.20
C GLN A 638 -1.40 20.00 15.72
N THR A 639 -1.60 19.01 14.88
CA THR A 639 -1.39 17.63 15.31
C THR A 639 0.06 17.38 15.65
N ASN A 640 0.30 16.74 16.79
CA ASN A 640 1.63 16.30 17.17
C ASN A 640 2.05 15.15 16.23
N PRO A 641 3.14 15.26 15.45
CA PRO A 641 3.60 14.18 14.58
C PRO A 641 4.14 12.98 15.38
N ALA A 642 4.60 13.20 16.61
CA ALA A 642 5.15 12.15 17.48
C ALA A 642 4.59 12.25 18.92
N PRO A 643 3.30 11.90 19.15
CA PRO A 643 2.74 11.77 20.48
C PRO A 643 3.47 10.71 21.31
N THR A 644 3.40 10.85 22.63
CA THR A 644 3.94 9.89 23.59
C THR A 644 2.99 8.70 23.70
N TRP A 645 3.11 7.76 22.76
CA TRP A 645 2.25 6.58 22.70
C TRP A 645 2.55 5.57 23.81
N LEU A 646 1.49 5.16 24.50
CA LEU A 646 1.51 4.08 25.48
C LEU A 646 0.70 2.90 24.94
N ASN A 647 1.32 1.73 24.88
CA ASN A 647 0.64 0.51 24.45
C ASN A 647 -0.45 0.12 25.46
N VAL A 648 -1.59 -0.31 24.95
CA VAL A 648 -2.69 -0.81 25.78
C VAL A 648 -2.40 -2.28 26.13
N PRO A 649 -2.25 -2.63 27.42
CA PRO A 649 -1.87 -3.98 27.83
C PRO A 649 -3.10 -4.89 27.93
N PHE A 650 -3.59 -5.39 26.78
CA PHE A 650 -4.61 -6.43 26.80
C PHE A 650 -4.02 -7.77 27.25
N GLU A 651 -4.49 -8.29 28.37
CA GLU A 651 -4.17 -9.65 28.80
C GLU A 651 -4.72 -10.68 27.80
N PRO A 652 -4.08 -11.85 27.64
CA PRO A 652 -4.55 -12.88 26.71
C PRO A 652 -6.03 -13.23 26.91
N GLY A 653 -6.82 -13.11 25.84
CA GLY A 653 -8.26 -13.37 25.86
C GLY A 653 -9.13 -12.26 26.46
N GLN A 654 -8.54 -11.14 26.89
CA GLN A 654 -9.27 -9.97 27.37
C GLN A 654 -9.45 -8.92 26.26
N ASN A 655 -10.61 -8.26 26.30
CA ASN A 655 -10.97 -7.19 25.38
C ASN A 655 -11.05 -5.83 26.07
N GLU A 656 -10.61 -5.74 27.32
CA GLU A 656 -10.66 -4.53 28.12
C GLU A 656 -9.38 -4.41 28.94
N ALA A 657 -8.84 -3.20 29.04
CA ALA A 657 -7.69 -2.88 29.87
C ALA A 657 -7.87 -1.51 30.52
N VAL A 658 -7.41 -1.39 31.76
CA VAL A 658 -7.33 -0.11 32.50
C VAL A 658 -5.88 0.23 32.73
N MET A 659 -5.49 1.46 32.42
CA MET A 659 -4.11 1.93 32.60
C MET A 659 -4.07 3.36 33.16
N SER A 660 -2.98 3.66 33.86
CA SER A 660 -2.71 4.99 34.39
C SER A 660 -1.75 5.73 33.46
N LEU A 661 -1.99 7.03 33.29
CA LEU A 661 -1.12 7.93 32.55
C LEU A 661 -0.12 8.62 33.50
N PRO A 662 1.05 9.03 32.99
CA PRO A 662 1.97 9.85 33.76
C PRO A 662 1.29 11.15 34.25
N PRO A 663 1.69 11.73 35.39
CA PRO A 663 1.10 12.97 35.91
C PRO A 663 1.21 14.18 34.97
N SER A 664 2.19 14.17 34.06
CA SER A 664 2.36 15.15 32.98
C SER A 664 1.58 14.79 31.71
N GLY A 665 0.74 13.76 31.77
CA GLY A 665 0.16 13.06 30.63
C GLY A 665 -0.93 13.82 29.92
N GLY A 666 -0.75 15.11 29.62
CA GLY A 666 -1.53 15.90 28.68
C GLY A 666 -3.06 15.93 28.88
N SER A 667 -3.75 16.64 28.01
CA SER A 667 -5.21 16.86 28.05
C SER A 667 -5.94 16.46 26.76
N GLN A 668 -5.21 15.89 25.81
CA GLN A 668 -5.65 15.68 24.44
C GLN A 668 -5.56 14.20 24.07
N LEU A 669 -6.58 13.44 24.47
CA LEU A 669 -6.65 12.00 24.25
C LEU A 669 -6.83 11.68 22.78
N CYS A 670 -6.00 10.81 22.24
CA CYS A 670 -6.26 10.11 20.99
C CYS A 670 -5.74 8.67 21.10
N TRP A 671 -6.14 7.83 20.16
CA TRP A 671 -5.71 6.44 20.10
C TRP A 671 -5.23 6.08 18.69
N LYS A 672 -4.48 4.98 18.62
CA LYS A 672 -4.07 4.35 17.37
C LYS A 672 -4.19 2.84 17.46
N ALA A 673 -4.34 2.22 16.30
CA ALA A 673 -4.21 0.78 16.14
C ALA A 673 -3.25 0.45 14.99
N ARG A 674 -2.46 -0.60 15.17
CA ARG A 674 -1.61 -1.20 14.13
C ARG A 674 -2.08 -2.62 13.86
N LEU A 675 -2.47 -2.90 12.62
CA LEU A 675 -3.03 -4.17 12.17
C LEU A 675 -1.98 -4.92 11.34
N THR A 676 -1.56 -6.10 11.81
CA THR A 676 -0.51 -6.89 11.16
C THR A 676 -0.95 -8.34 10.99
N HIS A 677 -0.84 -8.84 9.76
CA HIS A 677 -1.06 -10.25 9.45
C HIS A 677 -0.17 -10.71 8.28
N PRO A 678 0.56 -11.83 8.39
CA PRO A 678 1.40 -12.32 7.30
C PRO A 678 0.61 -12.99 6.16
N ASN A 679 -0.49 -13.68 6.49
CA ASN A 679 -1.37 -14.29 5.48
C ASN A 679 -2.18 -13.24 4.72
N PHE A 680 -2.21 -13.36 3.39
CA PHE A 680 -2.93 -12.49 2.45
C PHE A 680 -4.45 -12.68 2.51
N TRP A 681 -4.95 -13.83 2.93
CA TRP A 681 -6.41 -14.13 3.01
C TRP A 681 -7.04 -13.67 4.32
N CYS A 682 -6.27 -12.98 5.16
CA CYS A 682 -6.68 -12.67 6.51
C CYS A 682 -7.05 -11.19 6.65
N PRO A 683 -8.34 -10.84 6.52
CA PRO A 683 -8.82 -9.54 6.91
C PRO A 683 -8.83 -9.40 8.43
N LEU A 684 -8.61 -8.18 8.92
CA LEU A 684 -8.77 -7.83 10.32
C LEU A 684 -9.78 -6.68 10.42
N VAL A 685 -10.72 -6.79 11.36
CA VAL A 685 -11.78 -5.80 11.54
C VAL A 685 -11.76 -5.26 12.96
N ILE A 686 -11.84 -3.94 13.10
CA ILE A 686 -12.13 -3.26 14.36
C ILE A 686 -13.55 -2.73 14.26
N SER A 687 -14.48 -3.36 14.98
CA SER A 687 -15.89 -2.96 15.00
C SER A 687 -16.15 -1.82 15.97
N ASN A 688 -15.43 -1.79 17.09
CA ASN A 688 -15.57 -0.73 18.09
C ASN A 688 -14.30 -0.58 18.94
N VAL A 689 -14.03 0.65 19.36
CA VAL A 689 -13.06 0.98 20.42
C VAL A 689 -13.76 1.94 21.36
N ASP A 690 -13.97 1.52 22.60
CA ASP A 690 -14.71 2.23 23.64
C ASP A 690 -13.73 2.76 24.68
N ILE A 691 -13.60 4.08 24.77
CA ILE A 691 -12.58 4.76 25.58
C ILE A 691 -13.23 5.62 26.66
N GLY A 692 -13.07 5.18 27.91
CA GLY A 692 -13.41 5.96 29.10
C GLY A 692 -12.15 6.49 29.78
N TYR A 693 -12.24 7.65 30.42
CA TYR A 693 -11.10 8.23 31.13
C TYR A 693 -11.52 9.00 32.38
N GLU A 694 -10.56 9.16 33.29
CA GLU A 694 -10.66 9.97 34.50
C GLU A 694 -9.65 11.13 34.40
N LEU A 695 -10.02 12.28 34.96
CA LEU A 695 -9.15 13.44 35.07
C LEU A 695 -8.43 13.45 36.42
N GLY A 696 -7.17 13.88 36.41
CA GLY A 696 -6.38 14.19 37.59
C GLY A 696 -6.06 15.68 37.64
N PHE A 697 -6.12 16.26 38.84
CA PHE A 697 -5.72 17.65 39.07
C PHE A 697 -4.20 17.80 38.93
N THR A 698 -3.77 18.78 38.13
CA THR A 698 -2.37 19.15 37.95
C THR A 698 -2.12 20.53 38.57
N PRO A 699 -1.27 20.65 39.61
CA PRO A 699 -0.90 21.95 40.13
C PRO A 699 -0.13 22.72 39.05
N LEU A 700 -0.54 23.97 38.78
CA LEU A 700 0.23 24.87 37.92
C LEU A 700 1.67 24.91 38.43
N SER A 701 2.66 24.62 37.58
CA SER A 701 4.05 24.86 37.94
C SER A 701 4.21 26.34 38.30
N PRO A 702 4.84 26.69 39.43
CA PRO A 702 5.11 28.08 39.74
C PRO A 702 5.99 28.64 38.62
N VAL A 703 5.48 29.67 37.94
CA VAL A 703 6.29 30.49 37.04
C VAL A 703 7.51 30.94 37.85
N PRO A 704 8.76 30.64 37.42
CA PRO A 704 9.92 31.13 38.15
C PRO A 704 9.83 32.65 38.16
N ALA A 705 9.77 33.23 39.36
CA ALA A 705 9.79 34.66 39.54
C ALA A 705 11.05 35.20 38.86
N THR A 706 10.85 35.98 37.79
CA THR A 706 11.92 36.74 37.17
C THR A 706 12.42 37.75 38.21
N HIS A 707 13.65 37.55 38.64
CA HIS A 707 14.43 38.55 39.38
C HIS A 707 15.20 39.44 38.43
#